data_AF-A0A0G1EMG8-F1
#
_entry.id   AF-A0A0G1EMG8-F1
#
_cell.length_a   1.000
_cell.length_b   1.000
_cell.length_c   1.000
_cell.angle_alpha   90.00
_cell.angle_beta   90.00
_cell.angle_gamma   90.00
#
_symmetry.space_group_name_H-M   'P 1'
#
loop_
_entity.id
_entity.type
_entity.pdbx_description
1 polymer ?
#
loop_
_entity_poly.entity_id
_entity_poly.type
_entity_poly.pdbx_seq_one_letter_code
_entity_poly.pdbx_strand_id
1 'polypeptide(L)'
;MAKFLQKFMPGTIALLLVCGFFIFGLNKTSAEAGSPTAVDLGSAGNFVILSQTGITNTGSHTSVLTGNIGSSPISATAMDNVFCSEITGTIYGVDAAYVGSGSQTCFAGNPPLANKTLVDNAIGDMGTAYTDAAGRTPDATELYAGDLSSQTFTPGVYKWSTDVSINTDVTLSGSSTDVWIFEIAGNLNVASAGDVASGVKVILSGGAKASNIFWQVGGATGATLGTYSTFNGNILSAKQIIIQTGAVLDGRALAQTQVTLDANTITAPIDTTKPVFIDKNNNHLQDVGELSFATIQGAIDVAISGDTIAVTPGTYNQDEANGYDAVTGDAGSSNFNIFVNKSVTIEGVDANGNLITDAKDVVAFIIPKRDTPSGNLSTIFVQADNVTISGLDVTAYDDPDYNFKTISVTGDNVTIKNCKLHAGDQVSSIYMYDPNYDVGTNTSHIQSYKFENNSLEAGGIYASGIRISSGPGWSGDVANRIISGNAISDGSYGIEFVGPGGDDWDVYPVGAATVTTNSFSGQDKGSVVAWGKYNETEGYGSIDWDSIFSQNTFDKAVITKTPENTIRYYNYLGGPTFYFIRGIYSAIQRYPINQVAQSGDTINVASGTYNESLLIEKPLTLSGSGITKPVISGQSGNDYIIKINGASGVILDNLEINGGGTTVGNNDFAYGILVNNSGASDNAIEIKNSVIKNIWQNGSNGIGAEVASYVLAHNNTLSSFHKRGIRFINSDGKFYNNEVIGDNVDGTSRVQNLVNLWGGSTVEIYNNILHNALSAPGSTPTWDSPGIFVSSYGGDGASQANIHDNDIYSCDTGVVMGSVYADVDTSSADIMNNNFHDLNSAINFEKATASATVNGNSFVDNIGNITANEDIVGPAINAETNWWGTDIKADVESKIYLGVDFEPYYTNVAKTTLSDETTTDAVYTSATDGQADLPTDATEVVLTDTTVMDLSNSVVAQTAEDVTIGGSIITLTQEVILQSGIDTQPIVLTNSDLSGVSASIPDGTTIFDNPVTILLSGVTGAVGYRPSGSDNWIQITNVCGGDYVAPTSPVAPGECAINNDTDTKIVTYHFTSFGSLTAISSGSGGAIVYGGGGGSTAPTTYQTYNPNTGETTIGATTITPTAETPATTDTSTTPTTGEVLGTKVIADGALVRDDSKYIYVIKGNTKYHIANLAELAEYKGLTITDVDDADLLAYTTTTNKVYANSMLIRSKTDMKIYVIKEGKKKHVLNLEELRKNYLGLPIYNVSDLTIGQY
;
A
#
# COMPACT_ATOMS: atom_id res chain seq x y z
N MET A 1 -23.69 -36.28 -5.84
CA MET A 1 -22.83 -37.22 -5.10
C MET A 1 -22.12 -36.41 -4.01
N ALA A 2 -22.69 -36.31 -2.81
CA ALA A 2 -22.61 -37.29 -1.71
C ALA A 2 -21.27 -37.27 -0.94
N LYS A 3 -21.28 -36.64 0.24
CA LYS A 3 -20.42 -36.91 1.40
C LYS A 3 -21.34 -36.85 2.64
N PHE A 4 -21.97 -37.92 3.13
CA PHE A 4 -21.48 -39.25 3.54
C PHE A 4 -20.80 -39.24 4.91
N LEU A 5 -21.61 -39.32 5.99
CA LEU A 5 -21.42 -40.29 7.07
C LEU A 5 -22.61 -40.29 8.05
N GLN A 6 -23.15 -41.49 8.32
CA GLN A 6 -24.20 -41.77 9.29
C GLN A 6 -23.72 -42.93 10.17
N LYS A 7 -23.84 -42.85 11.50
CA LYS A 7 -23.73 -44.05 12.35
C LYS A 7 -24.30 -43.91 13.77
N PHE A 8 -24.86 -45.03 14.24
CA PHE A 8 -25.20 -45.40 15.62
C PHE A 8 -26.29 -44.62 16.39
N MET A 9 -27.53 -45.12 16.26
CA MET A 9 -28.38 -45.47 17.41
C MET A 9 -27.74 -46.68 18.17
N PRO A 10 -28.02 -46.98 19.47
CA PRO A 10 -29.37 -47.09 20.06
C PRO A 10 -29.52 -46.76 21.58
N GLY A 11 -30.73 -46.98 22.15
CA GLY A 11 -30.87 -47.38 23.56
C GLY A 11 -31.92 -46.63 24.39
N THR A 12 -33.14 -47.17 24.47
CA THR A 12 -34.21 -46.74 25.39
C THR A 12 -33.88 -46.95 26.88
N ILE A 13 -34.19 -45.96 27.73
CA ILE A 13 -34.51 -46.15 29.16
C ILE A 13 -35.78 -45.35 29.48
N ALA A 14 -36.63 -45.86 30.39
CA ALA A 14 -37.94 -45.29 30.70
C ALA A 14 -38.00 -44.60 32.09
N LEU A 15 -38.57 -43.39 32.09
CA LEU A 15 -39.56 -42.84 33.03
C LEU A 15 -39.56 -43.34 34.51
N LEU A 16 -39.25 -42.43 35.44
CA LEU A 16 -40.09 -41.97 36.58
C LEU A 16 -39.23 -41.17 37.60
N LEU A 17 -39.71 -40.21 38.40
CA LEU A 17 -40.75 -39.18 38.26
C LEU A 17 -40.62 -38.21 39.47
N VAL A 18 -40.60 -36.90 39.27
CA VAL A 18 -40.84 -35.90 40.33
C VAL A 18 -41.75 -34.79 39.80
N CYS A 19 -42.73 -34.37 40.61
CA CYS A 19 -43.70 -33.30 40.32
C CYS A 19 -43.01 -31.95 40.00
N GLY A 20 -43.55 -31.02 39.21
CA GLY A 20 -44.97 -30.59 39.03
C GLY A 20 -45.10 -29.19 39.67
N PHE A 21 -45.63 -28.13 39.05
CA PHE A 21 -46.87 -27.97 38.29
C PHE A 21 -46.70 -26.92 37.16
N PHE A 22 -47.46 -27.03 36.07
CA PHE A 22 -48.28 -25.93 35.51
C PHE A 22 -49.34 -26.50 34.55
N ILE A 23 -50.40 -25.74 34.26
CA ILE A 23 -51.64 -26.26 33.64
C ILE A 23 -51.54 -26.22 32.11
N PHE A 24 -51.52 -27.40 31.47
CA PHE A 24 -51.79 -27.54 30.03
C PHE A 24 -53.28 -27.79 29.79
N GLY A 25 -53.89 -26.97 28.94
CA GLY A 25 -55.18 -27.29 28.33
C GLY A 25 -55.01 -28.37 27.27
N LEU A 26 -55.92 -29.36 27.25
CA LEU A 26 -55.92 -30.45 26.26
C LEU A 26 -56.44 -29.99 24.90
N ASN A 27 -55.65 -29.15 24.20
CA ASN A 27 -55.81 -28.99 22.77
C ASN A 27 -55.29 -30.25 22.07
N LYS A 28 -56.19 -30.94 21.39
CA LYS A 28 -55.89 -32.07 20.52
C LYS A 28 -54.97 -31.57 19.40
N THR A 29 -53.72 -32.00 19.39
CA THR A 29 -52.77 -31.67 18.31
C THR A 29 -53.24 -32.30 17.00
N SER A 30 -53.91 -31.52 16.16
CA SER A 30 -53.97 -31.78 14.73
C SER A 30 -52.53 -31.85 14.21
N ALA A 31 -52.23 -32.83 13.35
CA ALA A 31 -51.03 -32.72 12.52
C ALA A 31 -51.32 -31.63 11.48
N GLU A 32 -50.43 -30.66 11.35
CA GLU A 32 -50.46 -29.72 10.23
C GLU A 32 -50.10 -30.50 8.96
N ALA A 33 -51.03 -30.54 8.00
CA ALA A 33 -50.71 -31.00 6.65
C ALA A 33 -49.77 -29.97 6.00
N GLY A 34 -48.81 -30.44 5.22
CA GLY A 34 -47.98 -29.54 4.41
C GLY A 34 -48.84 -28.88 3.33
N SER A 35 -48.62 -27.60 3.07
CA SER A 35 -49.31 -26.86 2.00
C SER A 35 -49.21 -27.64 0.67
N PRO A 36 -50.34 -27.87 -0.04
CA PRO A 36 -50.33 -28.62 -1.29
C PRO A 36 -49.59 -27.87 -2.40
N THR A 37 -49.13 -28.57 -3.43
CA THR A 37 -48.62 -27.91 -4.64
C THR A 37 -49.74 -27.14 -5.32
N ALA A 38 -49.43 -25.98 -5.90
CA ALA A 38 -50.39 -25.21 -6.71
C ALA A 38 -50.96 -26.07 -7.86
N VAL A 39 -52.11 -25.67 -8.40
CA VAL A 39 -52.65 -26.23 -9.65
C VAL A 39 -51.97 -25.51 -10.81
N ASP A 40 -51.31 -26.26 -11.69
CA ASP A 40 -50.72 -25.67 -12.89
C ASP A 40 -51.83 -25.28 -13.87
N LEU A 41 -51.87 -24.00 -14.25
CA LEU A 41 -52.83 -23.46 -15.20
C LEU A 41 -52.30 -23.48 -16.64
N GLY A 42 -51.02 -23.77 -16.87
CA GLY A 42 -50.38 -23.66 -18.18
C GLY A 42 -50.67 -22.32 -18.86
N SER A 43 -50.95 -22.35 -20.16
CA SER A 43 -51.33 -21.17 -20.93
C SER A 43 -52.72 -20.60 -20.60
N ALA A 44 -53.55 -21.30 -19.81
CA ALA A 44 -54.77 -20.73 -19.23
C ALA A 44 -54.48 -19.69 -18.14
N GLY A 45 -53.30 -19.74 -17.51
CA GLY A 45 -52.84 -18.74 -16.54
C GLY A 45 -52.74 -17.32 -17.13
N ASN A 46 -52.57 -17.22 -18.45
CA ASN A 46 -52.44 -15.97 -19.20
C ASN A 46 -53.77 -15.20 -19.35
N PHE A 47 -54.89 -15.79 -18.91
CA PHE A 47 -56.24 -15.27 -19.10
C PHE A 47 -56.91 -14.94 -17.76
N VAL A 48 -57.53 -13.75 -17.69
CA VAL A 48 -58.43 -13.36 -16.59
C VAL A 48 -59.83 -13.94 -16.77
N ILE A 49 -60.28 -14.12 -18.03
CA ILE A 49 -61.51 -14.84 -18.36
C ILE A 49 -61.26 -15.76 -19.57
N LEU A 50 -61.57 -17.05 -19.45
CA LEU A 50 -61.42 -18.02 -20.52
C LEU A 50 -62.67 -18.90 -20.60
N SER A 51 -63.21 -19.12 -21.80
CA SER A 51 -64.48 -19.85 -21.97
C SER A 51 -64.54 -20.71 -23.24
N GLN A 52 -65.29 -21.83 -23.22
CA GLN A 52 -65.49 -22.65 -24.43
C GLN A 52 -66.66 -22.19 -25.32
N THR A 53 -67.66 -21.50 -24.75
CA THR A 53 -68.92 -21.15 -25.43
C THR A 53 -69.33 -19.68 -25.29
N GLY A 54 -68.38 -18.78 -25.00
CA GLY A 54 -68.57 -17.33 -25.08
C GLY A 54 -68.43 -16.57 -23.77
N ILE A 55 -68.14 -15.27 -23.89
CA ILE A 55 -68.04 -14.33 -22.78
C ILE A 55 -69.05 -13.20 -23.06
N THR A 56 -70.09 -13.12 -22.24
CA THR A 56 -71.15 -12.11 -22.42
C THR A 56 -71.15 -11.15 -21.25
N ASN A 57 -70.81 -9.89 -21.51
CA ASN A 57 -71.06 -8.81 -20.57
C ASN A 57 -72.46 -8.22 -20.82
N THR A 58 -73.17 -7.88 -19.75
CA THR A 58 -74.56 -7.43 -19.79
C THR A 58 -74.73 -6.13 -19.01
N GLY A 59 -75.90 -5.50 -19.11
CA GLY A 59 -76.18 -4.27 -18.38
C GLY A 59 -75.58 -3.03 -19.03
N SER A 60 -74.77 -2.28 -18.28
CA SER A 60 -74.33 -0.91 -18.61
C SER A 60 -73.06 -0.81 -19.46
N HIS A 61 -72.36 -1.92 -19.70
CA HIS A 61 -71.00 -1.92 -20.27
C HIS A 61 -70.03 -0.99 -19.52
N THR A 62 -70.01 -1.17 -18.20
CA THR A 62 -69.11 -0.48 -17.25
C THR A 62 -68.26 -1.47 -16.46
N SER A 63 -67.95 -2.63 -17.05
CA SER A 63 -67.03 -3.59 -16.46
C SER A 63 -65.58 -3.12 -16.64
N VAL A 64 -64.70 -3.54 -15.75
CA VAL A 64 -63.26 -3.21 -15.75
C VAL A 64 -62.50 -4.53 -15.64
N LEU A 65 -61.89 -4.95 -16.75
CA LEU A 65 -61.22 -6.25 -16.90
C LEU A 65 -59.72 -6.04 -17.09
N THR A 66 -58.91 -6.48 -16.13
CA THR A 66 -57.45 -6.34 -16.16
C THR A 66 -56.80 -7.71 -16.42
N GLY A 67 -56.29 -7.89 -17.64
CA GLY A 67 -55.78 -9.15 -18.16
C GLY A 67 -56.47 -9.59 -19.47
N ASN A 68 -55.94 -10.63 -20.11
CA ASN A 68 -56.47 -11.12 -21.39
C ASN A 68 -57.76 -11.93 -21.22
N ILE A 69 -58.66 -11.87 -22.21
CA ILE A 69 -59.82 -12.76 -22.27
C ILE A 69 -59.84 -13.58 -23.56
N GLY A 70 -60.48 -14.74 -23.58
CA GLY A 70 -60.54 -15.55 -24.79
C GLY A 70 -61.64 -16.59 -24.85
N SER A 71 -61.96 -17.03 -26.07
CA SER A 71 -62.87 -18.15 -26.28
C SER A 71 -62.51 -19.02 -27.48
N SER A 72 -62.54 -20.34 -27.27
CA SER A 72 -62.34 -21.38 -28.29
C SER A 72 -63.03 -22.68 -27.83
N PRO A 73 -63.69 -23.46 -28.70
CA PRO A 73 -63.67 -23.40 -30.17
C PRO A 73 -64.79 -22.54 -30.81
N ILE A 74 -65.59 -21.82 -30.03
CA ILE A 74 -66.65 -20.95 -30.55
C ILE A 74 -66.08 -19.73 -31.31
N SER A 75 -66.82 -19.25 -32.32
CA SER A 75 -66.52 -18.03 -33.09
C SER A 75 -66.38 -16.81 -32.19
N ALA A 76 -65.49 -15.86 -32.55
CA ALA A 76 -65.20 -14.67 -31.74
C ALA A 76 -66.42 -13.73 -31.56
N THR A 77 -67.44 -13.87 -32.41
CA THR A 77 -68.78 -13.24 -32.22
C THR A 77 -69.42 -13.55 -30.87
N ALA A 78 -69.08 -14.67 -30.23
CA ALA A 78 -69.55 -15.02 -28.89
C ALA A 78 -68.92 -14.16 -27.76
N MET A 79 -68.15 -13.12 -28.12
CA MET A 79 -67.61 -12.09 -27.23
C MET A 79 -68.00 -10.66 -27.64
N ASP A 80 -68.88 -10.47 -28.64
CA ASP A 80 -69.25 -9.14 -29.17
C ASP A 80 -69.86 -8.17 -28.14
N ASN A 81 -70.32 -8.68 -26.99
CA ASN A 81 -70.87 -7.86 -25.92
C ASN A 81 -69.82 -7.39 -24.90
N VAL A 82 -68.54 -7.78 -25.03
CA VAL A 82 -67.42 -7.17 -24.28
C VAL A 82 -66.80 -6.10 -25.17
N PHE A 83 -66.60 -4.88 -24.66
CA PHE A 83 -66.06 -3.78 -25.47
C PHE A 83 -64.61 -3.44 -25.14
N CYS A 84 -63.85 -2.95 -26.11
CA CYS A 84 -62.45 -2.52 -25.90
C CYS A 84 -62.27 -1.34 -24.92
N SER A 85 -63.36 -0.70 -24.48
CA SER A 85 -63.37 0.30 -23.40
C SER A 85 -63.40 -0.31 -22.00
N GLU A 86 -63.65 -1.62 -21.89
CA GLU A 86 -63.85 -2.34 -20.63
C GLU A 86 -62.65 -3.22 -20.25
N ILE A 87 -61.63 -3.30 -21.11
CA ILE A 87 -60.49 -4.23 -20.96
C ILE A 87 -59.14 -3.53 -21.07
N THR A 88 -58.28 -3.79 -20.09
CA THR A 88 -56.84 -3.53 -20.12
C THR A 88 -56.14 -4.87 -20.35
N GLY A 89 -56.03 -5.25 -21.63
CA GLY A 89 -55.59 -6.57 -22.08
C GLY A 89 -56.11 -6.89 -23.48
N THR A 90 -55.86 -8.11 -23.96
CA THR A 90 -56.23 -8.57 -25.31
C THR A 90 -57.37 -9.60 -25.28
N ILE A 91 -58.29 -9.48 -26.24
CA ILE A 91 -59.36 -10.45 -26.53
C ILE A 91 -58.86 -11.41 -27.61
N TYR A 92 -58.71 -12.71 -27.30
CA TYR A 92 -58.25 -13.74 -28.25
C TYR A 92 -59.41 -14.60 -28.78
N GLY A 93 -59.49 -14.74 -30.11
CA GLY A 93 -60.54 -15.51 -30.79
C GLY A 93 -60.04 -16.44 -31.88
N VAL A 94 -60.83 -17.47 -32.21
CA VAL A 94 -60.47 -18.52 -33.18
C VAL A 94 -60.48 -18.08 -34.65
N ASP A 95 -61.14 -16.97 -34.93
CA ASP A 95 -61.37 -16.36 -36.24
C ASP A 95 -61.23 -14.83 -36.12
N ALA A 96 -61.60 -14.09 -37.16
CA ALA A 96 -61.61 -12.63 -37.19
C ALA A 96 -63.02 -12.03 -37.05
N ALA A 97 -63.96 -12.72 -36.39
CA ALA A 97 -65.39 -12.40 -36.47
C ALA A 97 -65.93 -11.47 -35.36
N TYR A 98 -65.12 -11.13 -34.34
CA TYR A 98 -65.50 -10.17 -33.29
C TYR A 98 -65.67 -8.76 -33.87
N VAL A 99 -66.77 -8.11 -33.53
CA VAL A 99 -67.08 -6.72 -33.90
C VAL A 99 -67.15 -5.76 -32.70
N GLY A 100 -67.45 -6.28 -31.51
CA GLY A 100 -67.58 -5.47 -30.29
C GLY A 100 -68.55 -4.28 -30.43
N SER A 101 -68.21 -3.16 -29.81
CA SER A 101 -68.88 -1.86 -29.99
C SER A 101 -68.53 -1.14 -31.31
N GLY A 102 -67.89 -1.84 -32.26
CA GLY A 102 -67.32 -1.26 -33.47
C GLY A 102 -65.85 -0.83 -33.35
N SER A 103 -65.24 -0.97 -32.16
CA SER A 103 -63.78 -0.91 -31.98
C SER A 103 -63.21 -2.31 -31.76
N GLN A 104 -62.11 -2.61 -32.46
CA GLN A 104 -61.39 -3.88 -32.40
C GLN A 104 -59.92 -3.71 -31.96
N THR A 105 -59.55 -2.55 -31.41
CA THR A 105 -58.16 -2.24 -31.01
C THR A 105 -57.58 -3.18 -29.95
N CYS A 106 -58.44 -3.88 -29.22
CA CYS A 106 -58.08 -4.87 -28.20
C CYS A 106 -58.13 -6.33 -28.69
N PHE A 107 -58.42 -6.59 -29.97
CA PHE A 107 -58.76 -7.94 -30.46
C PHE A 107 -57.63 -8.59 -31.28
N ALA A 108 -57.25 -9.80 -30.87
CA ALA A 108 -56.29 -10.68 -31.54
C ALA A 108 -57.00 -11.91 -32.11
N GLY A 109 -57.61 -11.73 -33.28
CA GLY A 109 -58.22 -12.80 -34.07
C GLY A 109 -57.24 -13.54 -34.98
N ASN A 110 -57.78 -14.43 -35.80
CA ASN A 110 -57.05 -15.23 -36.80
C ASN A 110 -57.53 -14.85 -38.23
N PRO A 111 -56.63 -14.47 -39.17
CA PRO A 111 -55.17 -14.51 -39.08
C PRO A 111 -54.55 -13.38 -38.23
N PRO A 112 -53.35 -13.57 -37.66
CA PRO A 112 -52.47 -14.74 -37.81
C PRO A 112 -52.95 -15.99 -37.05
N LEU A 113 -52.60 -17.16 -37.57
CA LEU A 113 -53.02 -18.45 -37.01
C LEU A 113 -52.52 -18.68 -35.56
N ALA A 114 -51.39 -18.07 -35.20
CA ALA A 114 -50.82 -18.15 -33.85
C ALA A 114 -51.79 -17.71 -32.75
N ASN A 115 -52.62 -16.68 -33.01
CA ASN A 115 -53.61 -16.19 -32.04
C ASN A 115 -54.67 -17.24 -31.73
N LYS A 116 -55.12 -17.99 -32.75
CA LYS A 116 -56.01 -19.15 -32.57
C LYS A 116 -55.30 -20.25 -31.78
N THR A 117 -54.06 -20.60 -32.13
CA THR A 117 -53.30 -21.65 -31.44
C THR A 117 -53.12 -21.32 -29.95
N LEU A 118 -52.89 -20.05 -29.60
CA LEU A 118 -52.74 -19.59 -28.22
C LEU A 118 -54.02 -19.85 -27.41
N VAL A 119 -55.19 -19.44 -27.91
CA VAL A 119 -56.48 -19.68 -27.20
C VAL A 119 -56.93 -21.14 -27.26
N ASP A 120 -56.61 -21.89 -28.32
CA ASP A 120 -56.85 -23.34 -28.39
C ASP A 120 -56.05 -24.09 -27.30
N ASN A 121 -54.77 -23.76 -27.14
CA ASN A 121 -53.91 -24.37 -26.12
C ASN A 121 -54.40 -24.03 -24.71
N ALA A 122 -54.75 -22.76 -24.45
CA ALA A 122 -55.26 -22.32 -23.14
C ALA A 122 -56.54 -23.07 -22.74
N ILE A 123 -57.42 -23.41 -23.69
CA ILE A 123 -58.61 -24.21 -23.41
C ILE A 123 -58.27 -25.68 -23.07
N GLY A 124 -57.20 -26.23 -23.66
CA GLY A 124 -56.65 -27.53 -23.30
C GLY A 124 -56.02 -27.55 -21.91
N ASP A 125 -55.23 -26.53 -21.58
CA ASP A 125 -54.57 -26.38 -20.28
C ASP A 125 -55.60 -26.12 -19.17
N MET A 126 -56.64 -25.33 -19.42
CA MET A 126 -57.80 -25.17 -18.52
C MET A 126 -58.50 -26.49 -18.22
N GLY A 127 -58.66 -27.36 -19.23
CA GLY A 127 -59.21 -28.71 -19.05
C GLY A 127 -58.30 -29.61 -18.20
N THR A 128 -56.99 -29.44 -18.35
CA THR A 128 -55.96 -30.16 -17.57
C THR A 128 -55.93 -29.68 -16.12
N ALA A 129 -55.86 -28.37 -15.88
CA ALA A 129 -55.91 -27.72 -14.58
C ALA A 129 -57.18 -28.08 -13.79
N TYR A 130 -58.34 -28.07 -14.45
CA TYR A 130 -59.60 -28.52 -13.85
C TYR A 130 -59.52 -29.99 -13.39
N THR A 131 -58.90 -30.86 -14.21
CA THR A 131 -58.80 -32.30 -13.95
C THR A 131 -57.79 -32.61 -12.85
N ASP A 132 -56.68 -31.87 -12.79
CA ASP A 132 -55.70 -31.92 -11.70
C ASP A 132 -56.34 -31.48 -10.38
N ALA A 133 -56.97 -30.30 -10.35
CA ALA A 133 -57.67 -29.78 -9.18
C ALA A 133 -58.74 -30.77 -8.65
N ALA A 134 -59.58 -31.32 -9.54
CA ALA A 134 -60.62 -32.30 -9.20
C ALA A 134 -60.09 -33.69 -8.80
N GLY A 135 -58.79 -33.93 -9.02
CA GLY A 135 -58.09 -35.20 -8.78
C GLY A 135 -57.11 -35.16 -7.60
N ARG A 136 -57.04 -34.04 -6.86
CA ARG A 136 -56.23 -33.95 -5.64
C ARG A 136 -56.76 -34.88 -4.54
N THR A 137 -55.93 -35.10 -3.53
CA THR A 137 -56.31 -35.88 -2.34
C THR A 137 -56.72 -34.89 -1.25
N PRO A 138 -57.98 -34.91 -0.76
CA PRO A 138 -58.45 -33.94 0.21
C PRO A 138 -57.91 -34.22 1.62
N ASP A 139 -57.44 -33.16 2.29
CA ASP A 139 -57.11 -33.16 3.72
C ASP A 139 -58.37 -33.20 4.58
N ALA A 140 -59.47 -32.60 4.09
CA ALA A 140 -60.77 -32.62 4.74
C ALA A 140 -61.95 -32.68 3.76
N THR A 141 -63.03 -33.34 4.17
CA THR A 141 -64.23 -33.57 3.35
C THR A 141 -65.51 -33.12 4.05
N GLU A 142 -66.46 -32.59 3.28
CA GLU A 142 -67.82 -32.20 3.69
C GLU A 142 -67.88 -31.20 4.87
N LEU A 143 -66.84 -30.36 5.01
CA LEU A 143 -66.76 -29.39 6.11
C LEU A 143 -67.97 -28.44 6.08
N TYR A 144 -68.54 -28.21 7.27
CA TYR A 144 -69.71 -27.34 7.46
C TYR A 144 -70.93 -27.71 6.59
N ALA A 145 -70.98 -28.94 6.06
CA ALA A 145 -72.00 -29.40 5.11
C ALA A 145 -72.18 -28.50 3.86
N GLY A 146 -71.12 -27.80 3.46
CA GLY A 146 -71.07 -26.93 2.28
C GLY A 146 -71.28 -25.43 2.56
N ASP A 147 -71.71 -25.01 3.75
CA ASP A 147 -71.85 -23.59 4.07
C ASP A 147 -70.59 -23.03 4.73
N LEU A 148 -69.79 -22.26 3.98
CA LEU A 148 -68.47 -21.76 4.42
C LEU A 148 -68.58 -20.43 5.21
N SER A 149 -69.80 -19.97 5.45
CA SER A 149 -70.14 -18.69 6.08
C SER A 149 -69.47 -18.51 7.45
N SER A 150 -68.76 -17.40 7.64
CA SER A 150 -68.02 -17.03 8.86
C SER A 150 -66.95 -18.03 9.31
N GLN A 151 -66.41 -18.84 8.39
CA GLN A 151 -65.33 -19.79 8.68
C GLN A 151 -63.94 -19.25 8.29
N THR A 152 -62.89 -19.83 8.88
CA THR A 152 -61.49 -19.59 8.51
C THR A 152 -60.85 -20.90 8.04
N PHE A 153 -60.19 -20.88 6.88
CA PHE A 153 -59.49 -22.02 6.29
C PHE A 153 -57.98 -21.79 6.31
N THR A 154 -57.25 -22.72 6.93
CA THR A 154 -55.81 -22.90 6.76
C THR A 154 -55.49 -23.43 5.36
N PRO A 155 -54.22 -23.43 4.91
CA PRO A 155 -53.82 -24.05 3.64
C PRO A 155 -54.24 -25.53 3.59
N GLY A 156 -54.49 -26.07 2.40
CA GLY A 156 -54.93 -27.46 2.22
C GLY A 156 -55.92 -27.70 1.08
N VAL A 157 -56.30 -28.97 0.93
CA VAL A 157 -57.25 -29.48 -0.06
C VAL A 157 -58.57 -29.85 0.62
N TYR A 158 -59.68 -29.27 0.17
CA TYR A 158 -61.00 -29.37 0.80
C TYR A 158 -62.04 -29.83 -0.22
N LYS A 159 -62.83 -30.87 0.09
CA LYS A 159 -63.75 -31.50 -0.89
C LYS A 159 -65.19 -31.63 -0.40
N TRP A 160 -66.15 -31.35 -1.29
CA TRP A 160 -67.58 -31.54 -1.08
C TRP A 160 -68.23 -32.34 -2.21
N SER A 161 -69.13 -33.25 -1.85
CA SER A 161 -70.00 -33.95 -2.82
C SER A 161 -71.30 -33.18 -3.15
N THR A 162 -71.54 -32.06 -2.48
CA THR A 162 -72.71 -31.20 -2.63
C THR A 162 -72.39 -29.84 -3.25
N ASP A 163 -73.41 -29.00 -3.41
CA ASP A 163 -73.25 -27.55 -3.56
C ASP A 163 -72.55 -26.95 -2.34
N VAL A 164 -71.92 -25.79 -2.56
CA VAL A 164 -71.24 -24.95 -1.57
C VAL A 164 -71.81 -23.54 -1.61
N SER A 165 -72.01 -22.94 -0.43
CA SER A 165 -72.53 -21.58 -0.26
C SER A 165 -71.64 -20.71 0.61
N ILE A 166 -71.57 -19.42 0.28
CA ILE A 166 -70.91 -18.37 1.06
C ILE A 166 -71.94 -17.26 1.27
N ASN A 167 -72.61 -17.29 2.43
CA ASN A 167 -73.72 -16.38 2.79
C ASN A 167 -73.27 -15.22 3.68
N THR A 168 -72.13 -15.37 4.36
CA THR A 168 -71.36 -14.31 5.03
C THR A 168 -69.87 -14.54 4.77
N ASP A 169 -69.04 -13.54 5.07
CA ASP A 169 -67.59 -13.56 4.79
C ASP A 169 -66.88 -14.84 5.25
N VAL A 170 -65.93 -15.31 4.44
CA VAL A 170 -65.06 -16.46 4.71
C VAL A 170 -63.60 -15.99 4.63
N THR A 171 -62.73 -16.48 5.51
CA THR A 171 -61.32 -16.07 5.57
C THR A 171 -60.37 -17.21 5.17
N LEU A 172 -59.43 -16.92 4.29
CA LEU A 172 -58.32 -17.80 3.93
C LEU A 172 -57.05 -17.26 4.61
N SER A 173 -56.38 -18.07 5.43
CA SER A 173 -55.32 -17.59 6.33
C SER A 173 -54.05 -18.45 6.25
N GLY A 174 -52.98 -17.85 5.72
CA GLY A 174 -51.67 -18.49 5.51
C GLY A 174 -50.68 -17.53 4.86
N SER A 175 -49.48 -18.01 4.55
CA SER A 175 -48.39 -17.23 3.95
C SER A 175 -48.57 -16.98 2.44
N SER A 176 -47.70 -16.15 1.86
CA SER A 176 -47.67 -15.84 0.42
C SER A 176 -47.31 -17.02 -0.48
N THR A 177 -46.79 -18.11 0.09
CA THR A 177 -46.45 -19.37 -0.60
C THR A 177 -47.47 -20.48 -0.39
N ASP A 178 -48.48 -20.26 0.44
CA ASP A 178 -49.47 -21.29 0.79
C ASP A 178 -50.59 -21.41 -0.25
N VAL A 179 -51.20 -22.60 -0.32
CA VAL A 179 -52.14 -23.01 -1.39
C VAL A 179 -53.45 -23.53 -0.79
N TRP A 180 -54.57 -23.19 -1.46
CA TRP A 180 -55.90 -23.71 -1.15
C TRP A 180 -56.53 -24.32 -2.40
N ILE A 181 -57.10 -25.52 -2.27
CA ILE A 181 -57.82 -26.19 -3.37
C ILE A 181 -59.19 -26.62 -2.85
N PHE A 182 -60.25 -26.05 -3.41
CA PHE A 182 -61.64 -26.34 -3.08
C PHE A 182 -62.26 -27.19 -4.20
N GLU A 183 -62.43 -28.49 -3.94
CA GLU A 183 -63.03 -29.47 -4.84
C GLU A 183 -64.55 -29.57 -4.62
N ILE A 184 -65.33 -28.88 -5.43
CA ILE A 184 -66.79 -28.76 -5.27
C ILE A 184 -67.48 -29.57 -6.37
N ALA A 185 -68.12 -30.68 -6.01
CA ALA A 185 -68.86 -31.50 -6.98
C ALA A 185 -70.20 -30.85 -7.40
N GLY A 186 -70.81 -30.05 -6.52
CA GLY A 186 -71.99 -29.24 -6.83
C GLY A 186 -71.64 -27.83 -7.32
N ASN A 187 -72.59 -26.93 -7.21
CA ASN A 187 -72.46 -25.51 -7.59
C ASN A 187 -71.76 -24.71 -6.48
N LEU A 188 -71.12 -23.59 -6.84
CA LEU A 188 -70.58 -22.60 -5.90
C LEU A 188 -71.46 -21.34 -5.95
N ASN A 189 -71.98 -20.90 -4.80
CA ASN A 189 -72.87 -19.74 -4.73
C ASN A 189 -72.41 -18.75 -3.65
N VAL A 190 -72.20 -17.48 -4.02
CA VAL A 190 -71.93 -16.37 -3.07
C VAL A 190 -73.16 -15.47 -3.01
N ALA A 191 -73.57 -15.05 -1.82
CA ALA A 191 -74.79 -14.25 -1.65
C ALA A 191 -74.65 -12.79 -2.12
N SER A 192 -75.77 -12.23 -2.61
CA SER A 192 -75.90 -10.84 -3.06
C SER A 192 -76.09 -9.85 -1.91
N ALA A 193 -75.52 -8.66 -2.04
CA ALA A 193 -75.66 -7.53 -1.11
C ALA A 193 -76.27 -6.28 -1.76
N GLY A 194 -76.22 -5.12 -1.06
CA GLY A 194 -76.74 -3.84 -1.53
C GLY A 194 -75.70 -2.90 -2.15
N ASP A 195 -74.43 -3.05 -1.78
CA ASP A 195 -73.25 -2.34 -2.32
C ASP A 195 -71.97 -3.15 -2.04
N VAL A 196 -70.82 -2.75 -2.60
CA VAL A 196 -69.53 -3.47 -2.44
C VAL A 196 -68.99 -3.39 -1.01
N ALA A 197 -69.38 -2.37 -0.23
CA ALA A 197 -68.99 -2.28 1.18
C ALA A 197 -69.66 -3.36 2.01
N SER A 198 -70.96 -3.63 1.74
CA SER A 198 -71.80 -4.66 2.37
C SER A 198 -71.76 -6.03 1.66
N GLY A 199 -71.05 -6.14 0.54
CA GLY A 199 -70.79 -7.38 -0.18
C GLY A 199 -70.20 -8.48 0.68
N VAL A 200 -70.56 -9.74 0.39
CA VAL A 200 -69.96 -10.94 1.00
C VAL A 200 -68.56 -11.18 0.43
N LYS A 201 -67.58 -11.49 1.28
CA LYS A 201 -66.15 -11.47 0.92
C LYS A 201 -65.44 -12.79 1.17
N VAL A 202 -64.62 -13.21 0.20
CA VAL A 202 -63.51 -14.14 0.42
C VAL A 202 -62.30 -13.29 0.82
N ILE A 203 -62.00 -13.26 2.12
CA ILE A 203 -60.95 -12.43 2.73
C ILE A 203 -59.63 -13.20 2.74
N LEU A 204 -58.53 -12.55 2.38
CA LEU A 204 -57.17 -13.10 2.51
C LEU A 204 -56.47 -12.53 3.75
N SER A 205 -55.72 -13.36 4.46
CA SER A 205 -54.97 -12.97 5.67
C SER A 205 -53.68 -13.76 5.83
N GLY A 206 -52.72 -13.23 6.60
CA GLY A 206 -51.41 -13.86 6.86
C GLY A 206 -50.37 -13.70 5.73
N GLY A 207 -50.76 -13.15 4.58
CA GLY A 207 -49.92 -13.02 3.38
C GLY A 207 -50.42 -13.83 2.17
N ALA A 208 -51.47 -14.65 2.36
CA ALA A 208 -52.11 -15.45 1.31
C ALA A 208 -52.39 -14.66 0.03
N LYS A 209 -52.08 -15.26 -1.13
CA LYS A 209 -52.25 -14.64 -2.46
C LYS A 209 -53.35 -15.34 -3.27
N ALA A 210 -54.18 -14.55 -3.97
CA ALA A 210 -55.25 -15.04 -4.85
C ALA A 210 -54.74 -15.98 -5.97
N SER A 211 -53.48 -15.84 -6.39
CA SER A 211 -52.79 -16.74 -7.33
C SER A 211 -52.81 -18.19 -6.88
N ASN A 212 -52.74 -18.45 -5.57
CA ASN A 212 -52.52 -19.77 -4.99
C ASN A 212 -53.83 -20.47 -4.56
N ILE A 213 -54.98 -19.87 -4.87
CA ILE A 213 -56.30 -20.33 -4.43
C ILE A 213 -57.07 -20.83 -5.65
N PHE A 214 -57.58 -22.06 -5.58
CA PHE A 214 -58.21 -22.75 -6.70
C PHE A 214 -59.58 -23.30 -6.31
N TRP A 215 -60.62 -22.88 -7.01
CA TRP A 215 -62.01 -23.27 -6.80
C TRP A 215 -62.48 -24.12 -7.98
N GLN A 216 -62.39 -25.45 -7.85
CA GLN A 216 -62.85 -26.40 -8.85
C GLN A 216 -64.35 -26.66 -8.65
N VAL A 217 -65.17 -26.36 -9.66
CA VAL A 217 -66.64 -26.42 -9.56
C VAL A 217 -67.24 -27.33 -10.63
N GLY A 218 -67.80 -28.45 -10.21
CA GLY A 218 -68.37 -29.50 -11.07
C GLY A 218 -69.89 -29.43 -11.28
N GLY A 219 -70.57 -28.55 -10.55
CA GLY A 219 -72.03 -28.47 -10.49
C GLY A 219 -72.72 -28.20 -11.83
N ALA A 220 -73.99 -28.60 -11.93
CA ALA A 220 -74.79 -28.50 -13.15
C ALA A 220 -75.00 -27.06 -13.65
N THR A 221 -74.95 -26.07 -12.76
CA THR A 221 -74.94 -24.63 -13.07
C THR A 221 -73.50 -24.08 -13.08
N GLY A 222 -72.62 -24.52 -12.18
CA GLY A 222 -71.25 -24.01 -12.06
C GLY A 222 -71.12 -23.01 -10.91
N ALA A 223 -70.44 -21.88 -11.14
CA ALA A 223 -70.21 -20.86 -10.10
C ALA A 223 -71.09 -19.61 -10.31
N THR A 224 -71.61 -19.04 -9.22
CA THR A 224 -72.34 -17.77 -9.19
C THR A 224 -71.78 -16.86 -8.09
N LEU A 225 -71.21 -15.73 -8.49
CA LEU A 225 -70.81 -14.65 -7.60
C LEU A 225 -71.97 -13.64 -7.51
N GLY A 226 -72.55 -13.50 -6.31
CA GLY A 226 -73.71 -12.64 -6.05
C GLY A 226 -73.40 -11.14 -6.18
N THR A 227 -74.46 -10.36 -6.39
CA THR A 227 -74.45 -8.89 -6.53
C THR A 227 -73.54 -8.23 -5.50
N TYR A 228 -72.57 -7.44 -5.96
CA TYR A 228 -71.57 -6.74 -5.13
C TYR A 228 -70.67 -7.58 -4.21
N SER A 229 -70.62 -8.92 -4.35
CA SER A 229 -69.66 -9.75 -3.59
C SER A 229 -68.20 -9.48 -4.00
N THR A 230 -67.24 -9.84 -3.15
CA THR A 230 -65.79 -9.74 -3.43
C THR A 230 -65.14 -11.11 -3.30
N PHE A 231 -64.57 -11.62 -4.38
CA PHE A 231 -64.07 -13.00 -4.46
C PHE A 231 -62.58 -13.04 -4.78
N ASN A 232 -61.84 -13.88 -4.06
CA ASN A 232 -60.41 -14.10 -4.24
C ASN A 232 -60.14 -15.53 -4.71
N GLY A 233 -59.43 -15.69 -5.83
CA GLY A 233 -58.94 -16.98 -6.33
C GLY A 233 -59.33 -17.34 -7.76
N ASN A 234 -58.69 -18.37 -8.30
CA ASN A 234 -58.93 -18.90 -9.64
C ASN A 234 -60.13 -19.86 -9.62
N ILE A 235 -61.18 -19.59 -10.41
CA ILE A 235 -62.36 -20.45 -10.54
C ILE A 235 -62.22 -21.32 -11.79
N LEU A 236 -62.23 -22.65 -11.59
CA LEU A 236 -62.17 -23.69 -12.62
C LEU A 236 -63.54 -24.38 -12.70
N SER A 237 -64.43 -23.90 -13.57
CA SER A 237 -65.82 -24.38 -13.69
C SER A 237 -66.00 -25.37 -14.85
N ALA A 238 -66.63 -26.52 -14.58
CA ALA A 238 -67.08 -27.46 -15.61
C ALA A 238 -68.31 -26.96 -16.39
N LYS A 239 -68.94 -25.87 -15.93
CA LYS A 239 -70.10 -25.23 -16.56
C LYS A 239 -69.82 -23.74 -16.69
N GLN A 240 -70.80 -22.90 -16.39
CA GLN A 240 -70.66 -21.46 -16.53
C GLN A 240 -70.07 -20.82 -15.26
N ILE A 241 -69.68 -19.56 -15.38
CA ILE A 241 -69.40 -18.66 -14.27
C ILE A 241 -70.27 -17.42 -14.47
N ILE A 242 -71.19 -17.18 -13.54
CA ILE A 242 -72.04 -15.98 -13.50
C ILE A 242 -71.45 -15.03 -12.47
N ILE A 243 -71.15 -13.81 -12.87
CA ILE A 243 -70.66 -12.74 -12.02
C ILE A 243 -71.72 -11.63 -12.09
N GLN A 244 -72.48 -11.44 -11.02
CA GLN A 244 -73.65 -10.54 -10.99
C GLN A 244 -73.26 -9.08 -10.76
N THR A 245 -74.22 -8.16 -10.92
CA THR A 245 -74.05 -6.70 -10.90
C THR A 245 -73.04 -6.23 -9.85
N GLY A 246 -71.96 -5.59 -10.30
CA GLY A 246 -70.99 -4.91 -9.43
C GLY A 246 -70.17 -5.81 -8.51
N ALA A 247 -70.22 -7.13 -8.66
CA ALA A 247 -69.31 -8.04 -7.97
C ALA A 247 -67.86 -7.88 -8.46
N VAL A 248 -66.90 -8.19 -7.59
CA VAL A 248 -65.46 -8.03 -7.79
C VAL A 248 -64.78 -9.41 -7.71
N LEU A 249 -63.87 -9.69 -8.65
CA LEU A 249 -63.09 -10.93 -8.70
C LEU A 249 -61.59 -10.64 -8.87
N ASP A 250 -60.85 -10.79 -7.79
CA ASP A 250 -59.38 -10.81 -7.79
C ASP A 250 -58.95 -12.27 -8.03
N GLY A 251 -58.85 -12.65 -9.31
CA GLY A 251 -58.93 -14.06 -9.69
C GLY A 251 -59.02 -14.30 -11.20
N ARG A 252 -59.35 -15.54 -11.56
CA ARG A 252 -59.55 -15.96 -12.96
C ARG A 252 -60.90 -16.65 -13.10
N ALA A 253 -61.65 -16.36 -14.14
CA ALA A 253 -62.91 -17.03 -14.47
C ALA A 253 -62.69 -17.99 -15.66
N LEU A 254 -62.36 -19.25 -15.34
CA LEU A 254 -62.01 -20.28 -16.32
C LEU A 254 -63.16 -21.30 -16.44
N ALA A 255 -63.93 -21.23 -17.54
CA ALA A 255 -65.20 -21.92 -17.70
C ALA A 255 -65.25 -22.88 -18.91
N GLN A 256 -65.62 -24.14 -18.68
CA GLN A 256 -65.87 -25.11 -19.77
C GLN A 256 -67.20 -24.89 -20.50
N THR A 257 -68.00 -23.87 -20.15
CA THR A 257 -69.03 -23.31 -21.05
C THR A 257 -68.86 -21.80 -21.22
N GLN A 258 -69.71 -20.97 -20.62
CA GLN A 258 -69.76 -19.51 -20.81
C GLN A 258 -69.37 -18.75 -19.54
N VAL A 259 -68.91 -17.52 -19.70
CA VAL A 259 -68.82 -16.55 -18.59
C VAL A 259 -69.81 -15.41 -18.84
N THR A 260 -70.49 -14.96 -17.79
CA THR A 260 -71.50 -13.89 -17.87
C THR A 260 -71.24 -12.84 -16.80
N LEU A 261 -71.18 -11.58 -17.23
CA LEU A 261 -70.80 -10.42 -16.44
C LEU A 261 -71.92 -9.36 -16.41
N ASP A 262 -71.91 -8.51 -15.40
CA ASP A 262 -72.74 -7.31 -15.28
C ASP A 262 -71.99 -6.26 -14.43
N ALA A 263 -71.42 -5.25 -15.09
CA ALA A 263 -70.71 -4.12 -14.46
C ALA A 263 -69.65 -4.53 -13.40
N ASN A 264 -68.78 -5.50 -13.71
CA ASN A 264 -67.85 -6.12 -12.76
C ASN A 264 -66.43 -5.54 -12.82
N THR A 265 -65.72 -5.57 -11.69
CA THR A 265 -64.26 -5.39 -11.66
C THR A 265 -63.59 -6.76 -11.56
N ILE A 266 -62.72 -7.11 -12.50
CA ILE A 266 -62.06 -8.42 -12.55
C ILE A 266 -60.58 -8.23 -12.86
N THR A 267 -59.72 -8.69 -11.96
CA THR A 267 -58.26 -8.48 -12.02
C THR A 267 -57.53 -9.81 -11.98
N ALA A 268 -56.66 -10.07 -12.95
CA ALA A 268 -55.82 -11.26 -12.93
C ALA A 268 -54.85 -11.25 -11.73
N PRO A 269 -54.71 -12.36 -10.97
CA PRO A 269 -53.62 -12.51 -10.03
C PRO A 269 -52.29 -12.53 -10.78
N ILE A 270 -51.50 -11.47 -10.57
CA ILE A 270 -50.12 -11.35 -11.06
C ILE A 270 -49.32 -12.54 -10.51
N ASP A 271 -48.62 -13.25 -11.39
CA ASP A 271 -47.70 -14.32 -10.98
C ASP A 271 -46.38 -13.71 -10.50
N THR A 272 -46.42 -13.22 -9.27
CA THR A 272 -45.29 -12.64 -8.52
C THR A 272 -44.11 -13.59 -8.26
N THR A 273 -44.10 -14.77 -8.89
CA THR A 273 -42.95 -15.69 -8.89
C THR A 273 -42.18 -15.67 -10.21
N LYS A 274 -42.65 -14.90 -11.20
CA LYS A 274 -42.03 -14.73 -12.51
C LYS A 274 -41.52 -13.30 -12.73
N PRO A 275 -40.49 -13.09 -13.57
CA PRO A 275 -40.03 -11.75 -13.88
C PRO A 275 -41.06 -10.99 -14.73
N VAL A 276 -41.15 -9.69 -14.46
CA VAL A 276 -41.82 -8.72 -15.33
C VAL A 276 -40.81 -8.30 -16.41
N PHE A 277 -41.08 -8.63 -17.67
CA PHE A 277 -40.15 -8.35 -18.76
C PHE A 277 -40.42 -6.99 -19.41
N ILE A 278 -39.35 -6.37 -19.92
CA ILE A 278 -39.45 -5.13 -20.69
C ILE A 278 -38.87 -5.36 -22.08
N ASP A 279 -39.68 -5.23 -23.14
CA ASP A 279 -39.22 -5.13 -24.53
C ASP A 279 -39.72 -3.81 -25.13
N LYS A 280 -38.77 -2.97 -25.53
CA LYS A 280 -38.98 -1.72 -26.27
C LYS A 280 -39.88 -1.85 -27.50
N ASN A 281 -39.94 -3.02 -28.12
CA ASN A 281 -40.70 -3.28 -29.35
C ASN A 281 -42.09 -3.88 -29.09
N ASN A 282 -42.40 -4.24 -27.83
CA ASN A 282 -43.61 -4.95 -27.43
C ASN A 282 -43.85 -6.28 -28.19
N ASN A 283 -42.77 -6.96 -28.61
CA ASN A 283 -42.83 -8.33 -29.09
C ASN A 283 -42.91 -9.25 -27.86
N HIS A 284 -44.00 -10.00 -27.71
CA HIS A 284 -44.06 -11.05 -26.70
C HIS A 284 -42.89 -12.03 -26.89
N LEU A 285 -41.99 -12.08 -25.90
CA LEU A 285 -41.13 -13.23 -25.69
C LEU A 285 -42.04 -14.44 -25.45
N GLN A 286 -41.75 -15.53 -26.16
CA GLN A 286 -42.70 -16.63 -26.30
C GLN A 286 -42.52 -17.71 -25.23
N ASP A 287 -42.73 -17.39 -23.96
CA ASP A 287 -43.08 -18.43 -22.98
C ASP A 287 -43.90 -17.99 -21.74
N VAL A 288 -44.49 -18.99 -21.09
CA VAL A 288 -45.16 -19.07 -19.76
C VAL A 288 -45.48 -17.82 -18.91
N GLY A 289 -46.25 -16.86 -19.44
CA GLY A 289 -47.15 -16.02 -18.61
C GLY A 289 -46.50 -14.84 -17.89
N GLU A 290 -45.53 -14.23 -18.55
CA GLU A 290 -44.85 -13.01 -18.15
C GLU A 290 -45.67 -11.75 -18.53
N LEU A 291 -45.55 -10.68 -17.75
CA LEU A 291 -46.07 -9.36 -18.14
C LEU A 291 -44.97 -8.61 -18.92
N SER A 292 -45.30 -8.14 -20.13
CA SER A 292 -44.37 -7.39 -20.99
C SER A 292 -44.70 -5.90 -21.01
N PHE A 293 -43.70 -5.05 -20.80
CA PHE A 293 -43.83 -3.58 -20.84
C PHE A 293 -42.91 -2.95 -21.89
N ALA A 294 -43.29 -1.79 -22.41
CA ALA A 294 -42.44 -1.00 -23.32
C ALA A 294 -41.41 -0.13 -22.59
N THR A 295 -41.64 0.16 -21.28
CA THR A 295 -40.82 1.07 -20.48
C THR A 295 -40.65 0.58 -19.04
N ILE A 296 -39.58 1.01 -18.38
CA ILE A 296 -39.19 0.62 -17.03
C ILE A 296 -40.11 1.22 -15.97
N GLN A 297 -40.61 2.46 -16.19
CA GLN A 297 -41.59 3.06 -15.27
C GLN A 297 -42.92 2.30 -15.32
N GLY A 298 -43.43 1.99 -16.52
CA GLY A 298 -44.67 1.20 -16.65
C GLY A 298 -44.60 -0.19 -16.00
N ALA A 299 -43.42 -0.83 -16.02
CA ALA A 299 -43.18 -2.07 -15.28
C ALA A 299 -43.22 -1.86 -13.75
N ILE A 300 -42.55 -0.82 -13.23
CA ILE A 300 -42.56 -0.46 -11.81
C ILE A 300 -43.99 -0.11 -11.34
N ASP A 301 -44.75 0.63 -12.16
CA ASP A 301 -46.09 1.09 -11.82
C ASP A 301 -47.09 -0.07 -11.61
N VAL A 302 -46.91 -1.19 -12.33
CA VAL A 302 -47.74 -2.41 -12.19
C VAL A 302 -47.16 -3.44 -11.21
N ALA A 303 -45.84 -3.53 -11.05
CA ALA A 303 -45.18 -4.44 -10.11
C ALA A 303 -45.64 -4.23 -8.65
N ILE A 304 -45.53 -5.25 -7.81
CA ILE A 304 -45.72 -5.16 -6.36
C ILE A 304 -44.41 -5.38 -5.61
N SER A 305 -44.38 -5.05 -4.32
CA SER A 305 -43.20 -5.25 -3.48
C SER A 305 -42.81 -6.73 -3.40
N GLY A 306 -41.59 -7.04 -3.82
CA GLY A 306 -41.01 -8.38 -3.94
C GLY A 306 -40.80 -8.85 -5.38
N ASP A 307 -41.38 -8.17 -6.38
CA ASP A 307 -41.27 -8.58 -7.79
C ASP A 307 -39.87 -8.27 -8.39
N THR A 308 -39.52 -9.01 -9.44
CA THR A 308 -38.31 -8.81 -10.27
C THR A 308 -38.70 -8.31 -11.65
N ILE A 309 -37.98 -7.30 -12.15
CA ILE A 309 -38.20 -6.63 -13.43
C ILE A 309 -36.97 -6.90 -14.32
N ALA A 310 -37.15 -7.75 -15.34
CA ALA A 310 -36.12 -8.14 -16.29
C ALA A 310 -36.05 -7.17 -17.48
N VAL A 311 -34.96 -6.41 -17.56
CA VAL A 311 -34.71 -5.38 -18.59
C VAL A 311 -33.96 -6.02 -19.76
N THR A 312 -34.64 -6.26 -20.88
CA THR A 312 -34.05 -6.97 -22.03
C THR A 312 -33.09 -6.08 -22.84
N PRO A 313 -32.24 -6.64 -23.73
CA PRO A 313 -31.25 -5.87 -24.49
C PRO A 313 -31.88 -4.76 -25.35
N GLY A 314 -31.46 -3.51 -25.16
CA GLY A 314 -31.99 -2.37 -25.89
C GLY A 314 -31.70 -1.02 -25.24
N THR A 315 -32.05 0.07 -25.94
CA THR A 315 -31.88 1.44 -25.45
C THR A 315 -33.19 2.02 -24.93
N TYR A 316 -33.35 2.15 -23.62
CA TYR A 316 -34.52 2.71 -22.94
C TYR A 316 -34.38 4.23 -22.84
N ASN A 317 -34.89 4.92 -23.86
CA ASN A 317 -34.82 6.37 -23.98
C ASN A 317 -36.19 7.01 -23.69
N GLN A 318 -36.58 6.98 -22.43
CA GLN A 318 -37.90 7.39 -21.93
C GLN A 318 -37.92 8.91 -21.66
N ASP A 319 -39.12 9.49 -21.65
CA ASP A 319 -39.38 10.88 -21.26
C ASP A 319 -40.74 10.92 -20.57
N GLU A 320 -40.81 10.21 -19.45
CA GLU A 320 -42.05 10.01 -18.71
C GLU A 320 -42.18 11.06 -17.61
N ALA A 321 -43.05 12.04 -17.85
CA ALA A 321 -43.49 13.00 -16.84
C ALA A 321 -44.37 12.28 -15.80
N ASN A 322 -43.72 11.55 -14.89
CA ASN A 322 -44.36 10.68 -13.92
C ASN A 322 -44.99 11.45 -12.73
N GLY A 323 -44.67 12.73 -12.53
CA GLY A 323 -45.40 13.62 -11.63
C GLY A 323 -45.40 13.16 -10.17
N TYR A 324 -44.26 12.71 -9.65
CA TYR A 324 -44.09 12.30 -8.26
C TYR A 324 -43.26 13.32 -7.46
N ASP A 325 -43.63 13.54 -6.20
CA ASP A 325 -42.87 14.39 -5.28
C ASP A 325 -41.64 13.66 -4.72
N ALA A 326 -40.48 14.32 -4.77
CA ALA A 326 -39.18 13.75 -4.35
C ALA A 326 -39.05 13.51 -2.84
N VAL A 327 -39.94 14.07 -2.02
CA VAL A 327 -39.91 14.00 -0.55
C VAL A 327 -41.01 13.08 -0.03
N THR A 328 -42.25 13.20 -0.53
CA THR A 328 -43.38 12.39 -0.02
C THR A 328 -43.64 11.11 -0.82
N GLY A 329 -43.24 11.04 -2.11
CA GLY A 329 -43.59 9.94 -3.01
C GLY A 329 -45.04 9.96 -3.52
N ASP A 330 -45.85 10.93 -3.11
CA ASP A 330 -47.19 11.18 -3.65
C ASP A 330 -47.12 11.86 -5.03
N ALA A 331 -48.28 12.07 -5.65
CA ALA A 331 -48.40 12.91 -6.85
C ALA A 331 -47.96 14.37 -6.56
N GLY A 332 -46.97 14.84 -7.30
CA GLY A 332 -46.30 16.13 -7.14
C GLY A 332 -45.97 16.81 -8.47
N SER A 333 -45.11 17.83 -8.43
CA SER A 333 -44.72 18.63 -9.60
C SER A 333 -43.33 18.29 -10.18
N SER A 334 -42.65 17.27 -9.64
CA SER A 334 -41.34 16.82 -10.12
C SER A 334 -41.47 15.63 -11.07
N ASN A 335 -40.51 15.51 -12.00
CA ASN A 335 -40.48 14.45 -13.02
C ASN A 335 -39.10 13.76 -13.01
N PHE A 336 -39.09 12.45 -12.82
CA PHE A 336 -37.91 11.59 -12.95
C PHE A 336 -38.05 10.71 -14.19
N ASN A 337 -36.94 10.35 -14.84
CA ASN A 337 -36.98 9.39 -15.96
C ASN A 337 -37.36 7.97 -15.50
N ILE A 338 -36.93 7.58 -14.30
CA ILE A 338 -37.35 6.36 -13.59
C ILE A 338 -37.45 6.68 -12.10
N PHE A 339 -38.58 6.37 -11.47
CA PHE A 339 -38.86 6.53 -10.04
C PHE A 339 -39.23 5.19 -9.41
N VAL A 340 -38.44 4.73 -8.45
CA VAL A 340 -38.59 3.41 -7.79
C VAL A 340 -39.16 3.63 -6.38
N ASN A 341 -40.48 3.57 -6.27
CA ASN A 341 -41.27 3.75 -5.03
C ASN A 341 -41.83 2.43 -4.47
N LYS A 342 -41.34 1.28 -4.94
CA LYS A 342 -41.69 -0.07 -4.45
C LYS A 342 -40.42 -0.90 -4.26
N SER A 343 -40.43 -1.83 -3.31
CA SER A 343 -39.33 -2.76 -3.07
C SER A 343 -39.25 -3.80 -4.20
N VAL A 344 -38.47 -3.54 -5.24
CA VAL A 344 -38.36 -4.42 -6.43
C VAL A 344 -36.90 -4.70 -6.80
N THR A 345 -36.68 -5.81 -7.50
CA THR A 345 -35.42 -6.03 -8.24
C THR A 345 -35.60 -5.53 -9.67
N ILE A 346 -34.63 -4.81 -10.22
CA ILE A 346 -34.56 -4.36 -11.61
C ILE A 346 -33.24 -4.86 -12.17
N GLU A 347 -33.28 -5.79 -13.12
CA GLU A 347 -32.07 -6.48 -13.58
C GLU A 347 -31.98 -6.59 -15.10
N GLY A 348 -30.83 -6.19 -15.65
CA GLY A 348 -30.48 -6.36 -17.05
C GLY A 348 -30.27 -7.84 -17.38
N VAL A 349 -30.88 -8.30 -18.48
CA VAL A 349 -30.76 -9.68 -18.96
C VAL A 349 -30.21 -9.74 -20.39
N ASP A 350 -29.59 -10.86 -20.75
CA ASP A 350 -29.17 -11.15 -22.12
C ASP A 350 -30.38 -11.44 -23.04
N ALA A 351 -30.11 -11.69 -24.33
CA ALA A 351 -31.14 -11.99 -25.33
C ALA A 351 -31.88 -13.34 -25.11
N ASN A 352 -31.51 -14.11 -24.09
CA ASN A 352 -32.12 -15.38 -23.69
C ASN A 352 -32.77 -15.31 -22.30
N GLY A 353 -32.77 -14.14 -21.63
CA GLY A 353 -33.29 -13.96 -20.27
C GLY A 353 -32.31 -14.29 -19.13
N ASN A 354 -31.01 -14.52 -19.41
CA ASN A 354 -30.01 -14.74 -18.37
C ASN A 354 -29.59 -13.41 -17.73
N LEU A 355 -29.52 -13.34 -16.40
CA LEU A 355 -29.00 -12.18 -15.65
C LEU A 355 -27.58 -11.77 -16.09
N ILE A 356 -27.37 -10.48 -16.34
CA ILE A 356 -26.04 -9.89 -16.53
C ILE A 356 -25.34 -9.76 -15.16
N THR A 357 -24.22 -10.47 -15.01
CA THR A 357 -23.44 -10.54 -13.75
C THR A 357 -22.11 -9.78 -13.79
N ASP A 358 -21.86 -8.96 -14.82
CA ASP A 358 -20.62 -8.20 -14.99
C ASP A 358 -20.91 -6.88 -15.74
N ALA A 359 -20.38 -5.77 -15.22
CA ALA A 359 -20.59 -4.42 -15.76
C ALA A 359 -20.04 -4.21 -17.19
N LYS A 360 -19.19 -5.12 -17.71
CA LYS A 360 -18.70 -5.09 -19.10
C LYS A 360 -19.67 -5.71 -20.11
N ASP A 361 -20.56 -6.60 -19.65
CA ASP A 361 -21.44 -7.41 -20.50
C ASP A 361 -22.88 -6.82 -20.57
N VAL A 362 -23.05 -5.58 -20.09
CA VAL A 362 -24.32 -4.84 -20.06
C VAL A 362 -24.84 -4.52 -21.47
N VAL A 363 -26.14 -4.73 -21.66
CA VAL A 363 -26.82 -4.59 -22.96
C VAL A 363 -28.17 -3.85 -22.88
N ALA A 364 -28.60 -3.46 -21.67
CA ALA A 364 -29.74 -2.58 -21.43
C ALA A 364 -29.21 -1.17 -21.12
N PHE A 365 -29.44 -0.22 -22.04
CA PHE A 365 -28.90 1.14 -22.00
C PHE A 365 -30.00 2.16 -21.66
N ILE A 366 -29.97 2.73 -20.46
CA ILE A 366 -30.95 3.70 -19.97
C ILE A 366 -30.41 5.10 -20.24
N ILE A 367 -31.08 5.84 -21.12
CA ILE A 367 -30.68 7.19 -21.54
C ILE A 367 -31.83 8.17 -21.23
N PRO A 368 -31.62 9.16 -20.35
CA PRO A 368 -32.65 10.15 -20.04
C PRO A 368 -32.91 11.08 -21.24
N LYS A 369 -34.15 11.54 -21.35
CA LYS A 369 -34.55 12.75 -22.06
C LYS A 369 -35.16 13.73 -21.06
N ARG A 370 -35.26 15.01 -21.43
CA ARG A 370 -36.08 15.97 -20.70
C ARG A 370 -36.37 17.25 -21.50
N ASP A 371 -37.64 17.65 -21.52
CA ASP A 371 -38.05 19.06 -21.48
C ASP A 371 -38.38 19.47 -20.02
N THR A 372 -37.93 20.66 -19.58
CA THR A 372 -37.80 21.08 -18.15
C THR A 372 -39.14 21.36 -17.43
N PRO A 373 -39.25 21.29 -16.07
CA PRO A 373 -38.32 21.93 -15.11
C PRO A 373 -38.04 21.28 -13.71
N SER A 374 -36.93 21.73 -13.10
CA SER A 374 -36.61 21.87 -11.65
C SER A 374 -36.98 20.77 -10.61
N GLY A 375 -35.96 20.17 -9.98
CA GLY A 375 -36.05 19.48 -8.68
C GLY A 375 -35.31 18.13 -8.59
N ASN A 376 -34.15 18.09 -7.92
CA ASN A 376 -33.28 16.92 -7.66
C ASN A 376 -33.13 15.92 -8.83
N LEU A 377 -32.25 16.23 -9.78
CA LEU A 377 -32.32 15.67 -11.13
C LEU A 377 -31.51 14.37 -11.26
N SER A 378 -32.18 13.24 -11.52
CA SER A 378 -31.50 11.92 -11.67
C SER A 378 -32.08 11.11 -12.83
N THR A 379 -31.29 10.22 -13.44
CA THR A 379 -31.79 9.25 -14.43
C THR A 379 -32.64 8.15 -13.79
N ILE A 380 -32.24 7.70 -12.60
CA ILE A 380 -33.03 6.83 -11.72
C ILE A 380 -33.07 7.46 -10.31
N PHE A 381 -34.24 7.47 -9.68
CA PHE A 381 -34.40 7.87 -8.27
C PHE A 381 -35.05 6.72 -7.49
N VAL A 382 -34.38 6.26 -6.42
CA VAL A 382 -34.79 5.12 -5.60
C VAL A 382 -35.25 5.60 -4.23
N GLN A 383 -36.56 5.64 -4.02
CA GLN A 383 -37.16 6.05 -2.75
C GLN A 383 -37.45 4.87 -1.82
N ALA A 384 -37.83 3.72 -2.38
CA ALA A 384 -38.24 2.56 -1.59
C ALA A 384 -37.07 1.75 -1.03
N ASP A 385 -37.32 1.17 0.14
CA ASP A 385 -36.39 0.24 0.80
C ASP A 385 -36.35 -1.12 0.06
N ASN A 386 -35.28 -1.88 0.27
CA ASN A 386 -35.10 -3.25 -0.26
C ASN A 386 -35.15 -3.33 -1.80
N VAL A 387 -34.64 -2.31 -2.50
CA VAL A 387 -34.52 -2.28 -3.96
C VAL A 387 -33.18 -2.88 -4.40
N THR A 388 -33.19 -3.68 -5.48
CA THR A 388 -31.97 -4.10 -6.18
C THR A 388 -31.97 -3.55 -7.61
N ILE A 389 -30.86 -2.98 -8.06
CA ILE A 389 -30.60 -2.61 -9.45
C ILE A 389 -29.36 -3.38 -9.92
N SER A 390 -29.44 -4.08 -11.06
CA SER A 390 -28.34 -4.92 -11.55
C SER A 390 -28.17 -4.89 -13.07
N GLY A 391 -26.93 -4.96 -13.57
CA GLY A 391 -26.66 -5.27 -14.99
C GLY A 391 -27.11 -4.21 -16.00
N LEU A 392 -27.29 -2.96 -15.58
CA LEU A 392 -27.74 -1.85 -16.44
C LEU A 392 -26.58 -0.94 -16.84
N ASP A 393 -26.58 -0.46 -18.08
CA ASP A 393 -25.81 0.71 -18.52
C ASP A 393 -26.70 1.94 -18.37
N VAL A 394 -26.33 2.91 -17.55
CA VAL A 394 -27.16 4.08 -17.24
C VAL A 394 -26.34 5.34 -17.44
N THR A 395 -26.85 6.27 -18.25
CA THR A 395 -26.22 7.57 -18.50
C THR A 395 -26.96 8.67 -17.73
N ALA A 396 -26.26 9.67 -17.20
CA ALA A 396 -26.84 10.94 -16.79
C ALA A 396 -27.29 11.76 -18.01
N TYR A 397 -27.99 12.88 -17.78
CA TYR A 397 -28.29 13.86 -18.84
C TYR A 397 -27.25 14.97 -18.78
N ASP A 398 -26.63 15.27 -19.91
CA ASP A 398 -25.56 16.27 -20.03
C ASP A 398 -26.18 17.67 -20.30
N ASP A 399 -26.26 18.50 -19.25
CA ASP A 399 -26.90 19.82 -19.28
C ASP A 399 -26.17 20.82 -18.37
N PRO A 400 -25.36 21.74 -18.92
CA PRO A 400 -24.41 22.55 -18.17
C PRO A 400 -25.02 23.57 -17.20
N ASP A 401 -26.33 23.82 -17.27
CA ASP A 401 -27.04 24.74 -16.36
C ASP A 401 -27.59 24.04 -15.10
N TYR A 402 -27.44 22.72 -14.98
CA TYR A 402 -28.05 21.89 -13.94
C TYR A 402 -27.05 20.95 -13.23
N ASN A 403 -27.56 20.15 -12.29
CA ASN A 403 -26.80 19.23 -11.45
C ASN A 403 -27.46 17.83 -11.50
N PHE A 404 -27.09 17.04 -12.49
CA PHE A 404 -27.61 15.69 -12.70
C PHE A 404 -26.81 14.60 -11.97
N LYS A 405 -27.50 13.49 -11.68
CA LYS A 405 -26.95 12.25 -11.12
C LYS A 405 -27.36 11.07 -11.99
N THR A 406 -26.57 10.00 -12.04
CA THR A 406 -27.01 8.77 -12.73
C THR A 406 -28.08 8.05 -11.90
N ILE A 407 -27.79 7.74 -10.63
CA ILE A 407 -28.75 7.18 -9.68
C ILE A 407 -28.74 7.99 -8.37
N SER A 408 -29.91 8.42 -7.88
CA SER A 408 -30.08 8.93 -6.51
C SER A 408 -30.83 7.91 -5.64
N VAL A 409 -30.50 7.82 -4.36
CA VAL A 409 -31.07 6.88 -3.39
C VAL A 409 -31.47 7.58 -2.09
N THR A 410 -32.69 7.30 -1.60
CA THR A 410 -33.19 7.69 -0.27
C THR A 410 -33.80 6.54 0.55
N GLY A 411 -33.89 5.33 -0.01
CA GLY A 411 -34.36 4.11 0.69
C GLY A 411 -33.23 3.30 1.36
N ASP A 412 -33.59 2.45 2.32
CA ASP A 412 -32.71 1.51 3.03
C ASP A 412 -32.52 0.18 2.28
N ASN A 413 -31.43 -0.55 2.57
CA ASN A 413 -31.11 -1.86 2.01
C ASN A 413 -31.08 -1.88 0.47
N VAL A 414 -30.65 -0.78 -0.14
CA VAL A 414 -30.57 -0.65 -1.59
C VAL A 414 -29.27 -1.25 -2.11
N THR A 415 -29.39 -2.15 -3.09
CA THR A 415 -28.27 -2.80 -3.78
C THR A 415 -28.16 -2.29 -5.22
N ILE A 416 -27.00 -1.77 -5.62
CA ILE A 416 -26.68 -1.43 -7.02
C ILE A 416 -25.45 -2.24 -7.41
N LYS A 417 -25.56 -3.14 -8.38
CA LYS A 417 -24.47 -4.08 -8.68
C LYS A 417 -24.28 -4.41 -10.16
N ASN A 418 -23.05 -4.68 -10.58
CA ASN A 418 -22.72 -5.06 -11.97
C ASN A 418 -23.25 -4.04 -13.02
N CYS A 419 -23.53 -2.80 -12.64
CA CYS A 419 -24.01 -1.74 -13.53
C CYS A 419 -22.85 -0.91 -14.06
N LYS A 420 -23.09 -0.19 -15.16
CA LYS A 420 -22.16 0.77 -15.75
C LYS A 420 -22.82 2.15 -15.74
N LEU A 421 -22.31 3.07 -14.92
CA LEU A 421 -22.96 4.33 -14.57
C LEU A 421 -22.10 5.51 -15.02
N HIS A 422 -22.58 6.29 -15.98
CA HIS A 422 -21.92 7.50 -16.49
C HIS A 422 -22.58 8.75 -15.91
N ALA A 423 -21.81 9.62 -15.26
CA ALA A 423 -22.34 10.85 -14.62
C ALA A 423 -22.29 12.10 -15.51
N GLY A 424 -21.53 12.09 -16.62
CA GLY A 424 -21.24 13.32 -17.38
C GLY A 424 -20.37 14.27 -16.59
N ASP A 425 -20.43 15.59 -16.84
CA ASP A 425 -19.53 16.55 -16.16
C ASP A 425 -19.93 16.86 -14.68
N GLN A 426 -20.83 16.06 -14.06
CA GLN A 426 -21.68 16.51 -12.95
C GLN A 426 -21.88 15.56 -11.74
N VAL A 427 -22.11 16.19 -10.59
CA VAL A 427 -22.39 15.65 -9.23
C VAL A 427 -21.90 14.23 -8.94
N SER A 428 -22.62 13.18 -9.34
CA SER A 428 -22.19 11.80 -9.05
C SER A 428 -22.92 10.69 -9.80
N SER A 429 -22.22 9.57 -10.02
CA SER A 429 -22.79 8.34 -10.56
C SER A 429 -23.80 7.72 -9.58
N ILE A 430 -23.46 7.64 -8.29
CA ILE A 430 -24.38 7.26 -7.20
C ILE A 430 -24.44 8.38 -6.16
N TYR A 431 -25.63 8.94 -5.94
CA TYR A 431 -25.91 9.93 -4.89
C TYR A 431 -26.82 9.30 -3.83
N MET A 432 -26.51 9.45 -2.55
CA MET A 432 -27.35 8.95 -1.46
C MET A 432 -27.54 10.02 -0.40
N TYR A 433 -28.78 10.21 0.06
CA TYR A 433 -29.10 11.11 1.19
C TYR A 433 -30.31 10.62 1.99
N ASP A 434 -30.38 10.98 3.26
CA ASP A 434 -31.45 10.51 4.15
C ASP A 434 -32.42 11.67 4.52
N PRO A 435 -33.55 11.82 3.80
CA PRO A 435 -34.57 12.80 4.15
C PRO A 435 -35.38 12.43 5.39
N ASN A 436 -35.31 11.17 5.84
CA ASN A 436 -36.12 10.59 6.91
C ASN A 436 -35.35 10.48 8.25
N TYR A 437 -34.14 11.04 8.31
CA TYR A 437 -33.27 11.06 9.49
C TYR A 437 -33.96 11.63 10.74
N ASP A 438 -34.05 10.84 11.80
CA ASP A 438 -34.63 11.26 13.07
C ASP A 438 -33.60 12.04 13.90
N VAL A 439 -33.68 13.37 13.81
CA VAL A 439 -32.86 14.31 14.60
C VAL A 439 -33.11 14.19 16.12
N GLY A 440 -34.27 13.69 16.54
CA GLY A 440 -34.65 13.52 17.95
C GLY A 440 -34.03 12.29 18.61
N THR A 441 -33.83 11.19 17.86
CA THR A 441 -33.12 9.99 18.33
C THR A 441 -31.69 9.86 17.79
N ASN A 442 -31.30 10.72 16.85
CA ASN A 442 -30.01 10.71 16.15
C ASN A 442 -29.81 9.43 15.29
N THR A 443 -30.85 9.06 14.54
CA THR A 443 -31.00 7.77 13.85
C THR A 443 -31.29 7.95 12.36
N SER A 444 -30.54 7.25 11.51
CA SER A 444 -30.78 7.13 10.07
C SER A 444 -31.96 6.20 9.77
N HIS A 445 -32.76 6.54 8.75
CA HIS A 445 -33.62 5.59 8.05
C HIS A 445 -32.77 4.64 7.20
N ILE A 446 -31.83 5.19 6.42
CA ILE A 446 -30.90 4.40 5.60
C ILE A 446 -29.80 3.86 6.51
N GLN A 447 -29.82 2.57 6.83
CA GLN A 447 -28.87 1.91 7.72
C GLN A 447 -27.95 0.93 6.98
N SER A 448 -28.37 0.47 5.80
CA SER A 448 -27.74 -0.55 4.99
C SER A 448 -27.79 -0.22 3.49
N TYR A 449 -26.76 -0.62 2.75
CA TYR A 449 -26.67 -0.49 1.29
C TYR A 449 -25.51 -1.31 0.72
N LYS A 450 -25.57 -1.61 -0.57
CA LYS A 450 -24.53 -2.37 -1.28
C LYS A 450 -24.27 -1.79 -2.67
N PHE A 451 -23.05 -1.34 -2.90
CA PHE A 451 -22.58 -0.92 -4.23
C PHE A 451 -21.49 -1.90 -4.67
N GLU A 452 -21.81 -2.86 -5.55
CA GLU A 452 -20.99 -4.05 -5.80
C GLU A 452 -20.63 -4.25 -7.29
N ASN A 453 -19.34 -4.32 -7.64
CA ASN A 453 -18.83 -4.62 -9.00
C ASN A 453 -19.32 -3.68 -10.12
N ASN A 454 -19.65 -2.42 -9.81
CA ASN A 454 -20.08 -1.45 -10.84
C ASN A 454 -18.88 -0.81 -11.56
N SER A 455 -19.08 -0.38 -12.80
CA SER A 455 -18.20 0.55 -13.50
C SER A 455 -18.79 1.97 -13.37
N LEU A 456 -18.12 2.86 -12.64
CA LEU A 456 -18.58 4.22 -12.35
C LEU A 456 -17.64 5.22 -13.05
N GLU A 457 -18.11 5.83 -14.13
CA GLU A 457 -17.41 6.94 -14.79
C GLU A 457 -18.03 8.24 -14.28
N ALA A 458 -17.30 8.98 -13.44
CA ALA A 458 -17.80 10.24 -12.90
C ALA A 458 -17.64 11.42 -13.87
N GLY A 459 -16.87 11.30 -14.95
CA GLY A 459 -16.93 12.11 -16.17
C GLY A 459 -16.51 13.60 -16.09
N GLY A 460 -16.33 14.21 -14.90
CA GLY A 460 -16.16 15.66 -14.80
C GLY A 460 -15.43 16.22 -13.58
N ILE A 461 -14.96 17.47 -13.70
CA ILE A 461 -14.14 18.14 -12.66
C ILE A 461 -14.90 18.47 -11.36
N TYR A 462 -16.23 18.35 -11.35
CA TYR A 462 -17.09 18.56 -10.17
C TYR A 462 -17.79 17.29 -9.70
N ALA A 463 -17.56 16.16 -10.37
CA ALA A 463 -18.32 14.94 -10.20
C ALA A 463 -17.57 13.87 -9.40
N SER A 464 -18.30 12.96 -8.77
CA SER A 464 -17.72 11.90 -7.94
C SER A 464 -18.41 10.54 -8.14
N GLY A 465 -17.67 9.43 -8.05
CA GLY A 465 -18.24 8.11 -8.30
C GLY A 465 -19.43 7.79 -7.39
N ILE A 466 -19.25 8.00 -6.08
CA ILE A 466 -20.28 7.80 -5.06
C ILE A 466 -20.24 8.99 -4.08
N ARG A 467 -21.37 9.68 -3.86
CA ARG A 467 -21.51 10.70 -2.79
C ARG A 467 -22.59 10.28 -1.81
N ILE A 468 -22.19 10.00 -0.57
CA ILE A 468 -23.06 9.75 0.57
C ILE A 468 -23.16 11.05 1.37
N SER A 469 -24.35 11.62 1.46
CA SER A 469 -24.63 13.00 1.88
C SER A 469 -25.69 13.01 2.99
N SER A 470 -25.47 13.78 4.04
CA SER A 470 -26.52 14.17 5.00
C SER A 470 -27.42 13.03 5.53
N GLY A 471 -26.90 12.20 6.44
CA GLY A 471 -27.71 11.25 7.23
C GLY A 471 -27.48 9.73 7.05
N PRO A 472 -27.17 9.19 5.85
CA PRO A 472 -27.15 7.74 5.64
C PRO A 472 -26.10 7.00 6.46
N GLY A 473 -26.49 5.91 7.11
CA GLY A 473 -25.63 4.96 7.81
C GLY A 473 -25.08 5.42 9.16
N TRP A 474 -25.44 6.60 9.64
CA TRP A 474 -24.97 7.11 10.94
C TRP A 474 -25.43 6.21 12.10
N SER A 475 -26.61 5.61 11.99
CA SER A 475 -27.03 4.45 12.80
C SER A 475 -27.04 3.15 11.99
N GLY A 476 -27.16 2.02 12.70
CA GLY A 476 -27.13 0.68 12.11
C GLY A 476 -25.73 0.15 11.83
N ASP A 477 -25.63 -1.14 11.52
CA ASP A 477 -24.37 -1.87 11.44
C ASP A 477 -23.55 -1.56 10.18
N VAL A 478 -22.26 -1.21 10.37
CA VAL A 478 -21.27 -0.99 9.30
C VAL A 478 -21.11 -2.22 8.41
N ALA A 479 -21.31 -3.43 8.94
CA ALA A 479 -21.22 -4.67 8.17
C ALA A 479 -22.29 -4.79 7.06
N ASN A 480 -23.39 -4.03 7.17
CA ASN A 480 -24.46 -3.99 6.16
C ASN A 480 -24.33 -2.81 5.18
N ARG A 481 -23.23 -2.06 5.24
CA ARG A 481 -22.90 -0.96 4.31
C ARG A 481 -21.63 -1.31 3.55
N ILE A 482 -21.80 -1.75 2.30
CA ILE A 482 -20.74 -2.36 1.50
C ILE A 482 -20.53 -1.54 0.21
N ILE A 483 -19.28 -1.19 -0.07
CA ILE A 483 -18.86 -0.63 -1.36
C ILE A 483 -17.69 -1.49 -1.84
N SER A 484 -17.93 -2.42 -2.76
CA SER A 484 -16.98 -3.47 -3.08
C SER A 484 -16.82 -3.77 -4.57
N GLY A 485 -15.60 -4.04 -5.02
CA GLY A 485 -15.31 -4.47 -6.41
C GLY A 485 -15.58 -3.44 -7.50
N ASN A 486 -15.97 -2.20 -7.19
CA ASN A 486 -16.32 -1.19 -8.20
C ASN A 486 -15.06 -0.63 -8.88
N ALA A 487 -15.12 -0.42 -10.19
CA ALA A 487 -14.14 0.36 -10.94
C ALA A 487 -14.63 1.81 -11.04
N ILE A 488 -13.94 2.75 -10.42
CA ILE A 488 -14.36 4.15 -10.28
C ILE A 488 -13.36 5.06 -10.98
N SER A 489 -13.73 5.57 -12.16
CA SER A 489 -12.85 6.39 -13.00
C SER A 489 -13.30 7.86 -13.09
N ASP A 490 -12.34 8.72 -13.41
CA ASP A 490 -12.50 10.09 -13.95
C ASP A 490 -13.42 11.00 -13.14
N GLY A 491 -12.87 11.85 -12.25
CA GLY A 491 -13.69 12.83 -11.53
C GLY A 491 -12.95 13.71 -10.54
N SER A 492 -13.69 14.48 -9.75
CA SER A 492 -13.19 15.13 -8.54
C SER A 492 -12.78 14.10 -7.49
N TYR A 493 -13.72 13.26 -7.05
CA TYR A 493 -13.49 12.26 -6.01
C TYR A 493 -14.03 10.87 -6.39
N GLY A 494 -13.53 9.81 -5.75
CA GLY A 494 -14.06 8.46 -5.96
C GLY A 494 -15.29 8.19 -5.09
N ILE A 495 -15.13 8.29 -3.78
CA ILE A 495 -16.20 8.15 -2.77
C ILE A 495 -16.14 9.33 -1.79
N GLU A 496 -17.28 9.99 -1.55
CA GLU A 496 -17.43 11.04 -0.54
C GLU A 496 -18.36 10.60 0.61
N PHE A 497 -17.95 10.87 1.85
CA PHE A 497 -18.78 10.80 3.05
C PHE A 497 -18.98 12.22 3.62
N VAL A 498 -20.13 12.83 3.30
CA VAL A 498 -20.40 14.25 3.54
C VAL A 498 -21.38 14.46 4.69
N GLY A 499 -20.84 14.82 5.85
CA GLY A 499 -21.57 15.33 7.00
C GLY A 499 -21.78 16.85 6.97
N PRO A 500 -22.29 17.45 8.06
CA PRO A 500 -22.89 18.78 8.00
C PRO A 500 -21.90 19.92 7.76
N GLY A 501 -22.30 20.89 6.94
CA GLY A 501 -21.37 21.96 6.52
C GLY A 501 -20.30 21.48 5.55
N GLY A 502 -20.62 20.48 4.72
CA GLY A 502 -20.02 20.32 3.39
C GLY A 502 -20.54 21.43 2.48
N ASP A 503 -21.74 21.23 1.95
CA ASP A 503 -22.60 22.21 1.28
C ASP A 503 -23.76 22.65 2.20
N ASP A 504 -24.51 23.69 1.82
CA ASP A 504 -25.63 24.27 2.61
C ASP A 504 -26.80 23.29 2.88
N TRP A 505 -26.91 22.21 2.10
CA TRP A 505 -27.92 21.16 2.27
C TRP A 505 -27.41 19.96 3.07
N ASP A 506 -26.11 19.87 3.37
CA ASP A 506 -25.59 18.81 4.22
C ASP A 506 -25.85 19.19 5.68
N VAL A 507 -26.85 18.55 6.30
CA VAL A 507 -27.40 18.93 7.62
C VAL A 507 -27.38 17.83 8.67
N TYR A 508 -27.24 16.56 8.26
CA TYR A 508 -27.17 15.40 9.16
C TYR A 508 -25.82 14.67 9.06
N PRO A 509 -25.34 14.01 10.12
CA PRO A 509 -24.08 13.25 10.07
C PRO A 509 -24.22 11.95 9.26
N VAL A 510 -23.11 11.41 8.75
CA VAL A 510 -23.09 10.22 7.86
C VAL A 510 -22.31 9.04 8.43
N GLY A 511 -22.70 7.82 8.08
CA GLY A 511 -22.04 6.60 8.51
C GLY A 511 -20.78 6.24 7.74
N ALA A 512 -19.86 5.56 8.42
CA ALA A 512 -18.80 4.79 7.75
C ALA A 512 -19.38 3.52 7.05
N ALA A 513 -18.68 3.06 6.02
CA ALA A 513 -18.99 1.83 5.27
C ALA A 513 -17.74 0.93 5.12
N THR A 514 -17.98 -0.34 4.84
CA THR A 514 -16.94 -1.29 4.42
C THR A 514 -16.60 -1.04 2.95
N VAL A 515 -15.42 -0.45 2.67
CA VAL A 515 -14.96 -0.13 1.31
C VAL A 515 -13.74 -0.98 0.96
N THR A 516 -13.90 -1.98 0.09
CA THR A 516 -12.88 -3.02 -0.21
C THR A 516 -12.86 -3.43 -1.68
N THR A 517 -11.74 -3.92 -2.20
CA THR A 517 -11.56 -4.46 -3.58
C THR A 517 -11.96 -3.55 -4.75
N ASN A 518 -12.26 -2.27 -4.52
CA ASN A 518 -12.52 -1.31 -5.58
C ASN A 518 -11.21 -0.92 -6.31
N SER A 519 -11.32 -0.38 -7.52
CA SER A 519 -10.22 0.23 -8.25
C SER A 519 -10.52 1.69 -8.59
N PHE A 520 -9.61 2.60 -8.26
CA PHE A 520 -9.73 4.04 -8.53
C PHE A 520 -8.71 4.48 -9.59
N SER A 521 -9.14 5.32 -10.53
CA SER A 521 -8.25 5.86 -11.58
C SER A 521 -8.68 7.24 -12.08
N GLY A 522 -7.76 8.20 -12.12
CA GLY A 522 -8.01 9.49 -12.78
C GLY A 522 -8.73 10.56 -11.95
N GLN A 523 -8.80 10.42 -10.62
CA GLN A 523 -9.40 11.45 -9.75
C GLN A 523 -8.47 12.67 -9.55
N ASP A 524 -8.98 13.90 -9.75
CA ASP A 524 -8.25 15.17 -9.56
C ASP A 524 -7.87 15.41 -8.09
N LYS A 525 -8.71 14.98 -7.14
CA LYS A 525 -8.61 15.39 -5.73
C LYS A 525 -8.35 14.22 -4.78
N GLY A 526 -9.13 13.15 -4.83
CA GLY A 526 -8.93 12.00 -3.95
C GLY A 526 -9.89 10.83 -4.15
N SER A 527 -9.39 9.62 -3.93
CA SER A 527 -10.12 8.37 -4.15
C SER A 527 -11.23 8.16 -3.13
N VAL A 528 -10.98 8.46 -1.85
CA VAL A 528 -11.98 8.39 -0.77
C VAL A 528 -11.79 9.58 0.18
N VAL A 529 -12.86 10.30 0.50
CA VAL A 529 -12.82 11.53 1.33
C VAL A 529 -14.01 11.61 2.27
N ALA A 530 -13.83 12.27 3.41
CA ALA A 530 -14.88 12.56 4.38
C ALA A 530 -14.71 13.95 4.98
N TRP A 531 -15.81 14.66 5.22
CA TRP A 531 -15.82 15.98 5.87
C TRP A 531 -17.16 16.29 6.53
N GLY A 532 -17.19 17.35 7.33
CA GLY A 532 -18.39 17.87 8.00
C GLY A 532 -18.21 18.00 9.52
N LYS A 533 -18.98 18.89 10.14
CA LYS A 533 -18.98 19.15 11.60
C LYS A 533 -20.36 18.90 12.17
N TYR A 534 -20.50 17.96 13.09
CA TYR A 534 -21.75 17.72 13.83
C TYR A 534 -21.51 17.86 15.33
N ASN A 535 -22.26 18.74 16.00
CA ASN A 535 -22.21 18.98 17.45
C ASN A 535 -20.78 19.14 18.03
N GLU A 536 -19.95 19.93 17.34
CA GLU A 536 -18.53 20.18 17.64
C GLU A 536 -17.56 19.00 17.41
N THR A 537 -18.07 17.83 17.04
CA THR A 537 -17.32 16.63 16.61
C THR A 537 -17.35 16.43 15.08
N GLU A 538 -16.72 15.35 14.60
CA GLU A 538 -16.81 14.90 13.20
C GLU A 538 -18.27 14.73 12.76
N GLY A 539 -18.57 15.15 11.53
CA GLY A 539 -19.86 14.94 10.87
C GLY A 539 -20.01 13.55 10.24
N TYR A 540 -19.05 12.66 10.43
CA TYR A 540 -19.04 11.32 9.85
C TYR A 540 -18.59 10.28 10.86
N GLY A 541 -19.06 9.03 10.70
CA GLY A 541 -18.68 7.90 11.55
C GLY A 541 -17.22 7.48 11.34
N SER A 542 -16.67 6.73 12.30
CA SER A 542 -15.26 6.31 12.25
C SER A 542 -14.98 5.40 11.06
N ILE A 543 -14.28 5.93 10.06
CA ILE A 543 -13.86 5.22 8.84
C ILE A 543 -12.53 4.52 9.08
N ASP A 544 -12.44 3.23 8.73
CA ASP A 544 -11.20 2.46 8.76
C ASP A 544 -10.33 2.75 7.52
N TRP A 545 -9.69 3.92 7.54
CA TRP A 545 -8.84 4.40 6.44
C TRP A 545 -7.68 3.45 6.11
N ASP A 546 -7.25 2.63 7.06
CA ASP A 546 -6.13 1.71 6.93
C ASP A 546 -6.55 0.47 6.13
N SER A 547 -7.75 -0.05 6.43
CA SER A 547 -8.44 -1.05 5.61
C SER A 547 -8.73 -0.53 4.20
N ILE A 548 -9.26 0.69 4.05
CA ILE A 548 -9.56 1.27 2.72
C ILE A 548 -8.27 1.42 1.89
N PHE A 549 -7.20 1.94 2.47
CA PHE A 549 -5.94 2.15 1.75
C PHE A 549 -5.21 0.84 1.39
N SER A 550 -5.45 -0.26 2.12
CA SER A 550 -4.77 -1.55 1.88
C SER A 550 -5.60 -2.58 1.10
N GLN A 551 -6.93 -2.50 1.13
CA GLN A 551 -7.81 -3.47 0.46
C GLN A 551 -8.35 -3.00 -0.91
N ASN A 552 -8.03 -1.79 -1.36
CA ASN A 552 -8.45 -1.24 -2.66
C ASN A 552 -7.22 -0.96 -3.55
N THR A 553 -7.44 -0.77 -4.84
CA THR A 553 -6.39 -0.43 -5.81
C THR A 553 -6.56 0.99 -6.32
N PHE A 554 -5.45 1.68 -6.59
CA PHE A 554 -5.43 3.10 -6.91
C PHE A 554 -4.37 3.36 -7.99
N ASP A 555 -4.64 4.26 -8.94
CA ASP A 555 -3.60 4.83 -9.82
C ASP A 555 -2.69 5.80 -9.04
N LYS A 556 -3.27 6.51 -8.07
CA LYS A 556 -2.63 7.41 -7.09
C LYS A 556 -3.43 7.41 -5.80
N ALA A 557 -2.77 7.25 -4.66
CA ALA A 557 -3.39 7.37 -3.34
C ALA A 557 -2.36 7.80 -2.30
N VAL A 558 -2.72 8.81 -1.50
CA VAL A 558 -1.86 9.37 -0.45
C VAL A 558 -2.67 9.60 0.81
N ILE A 559 -2.22 9.04 1.93
CA ILE A 559 -2.89 9.16 3.24
C ILE A 559 -1.92 9.72 4.28
N THR A 560 -2.40 10.65 5.12
CA THR A 560 -1.63 11.14 6.28
C THR A 560 -1.98 10.31 7.51
N LYS A 561 -0.96 9.72 8.14
CA LYS A 561 -1.03 9.05 9.45
C LYS A 561 -0.65 10.06 10.53
N THR A 562 -1.57 10.31 11.45
CA THR A 562 -1.36 11.22 12.58
C THR A 562 -1.16 10.45 13.89
N PRO A 563 -0.31 10.93 14.82
CA PRO A 563 -0.23 10.39 16.17
C PRO A 563 -1.61 10.25 16.82
N GLU A 564 -1.85 9.12 17.48
CA GLU A 564 -3.13 8.76 18.13
C GLU A 564 -4.37 8.83 17.22
N ASN A 565 -4.21 8.80 15.88
CA ASN A 565 -5.27 9.08 14.91
C ASN A 565 -5.91 10.48 15.09
N THR A 566 -5.19 11.43 15.71
CA THR A 566 -5.65 12.80 15.97
C THR A 566 -6.23 13.43 14.70
N ILE A 567 -7.48 13.89 14.80
CA ILE A 567 -8.23 14.51 13.70
C ILE A 567 -7.64 15.90 13.42
N ARG A 568 -7.50 16.28 12.15
CA ARG A 568 -6.86 17.53 11.72
C ARG A 568 -7.67 18.25 10.65
N TYR A 569 -7.42 19.56 10.54
CA TYR A 569 -8.28 20.49 9.84
C TYR A 569 -7.45 21.42 8.98
N TYR A 570 -7.95 21.77 7.80
CA TYR A 570 -7.43 22.86 7.00
C TYR A 570 -8.58 23.69 6.43
N ASN A 571 -8.42 25.01 6.49
CA ASN A 571 -9.38 25.94 5.90
C ASN A 571 -8.95 26.23 4.47
N TYR A 572 -9.82 25.96 3.49
CA TYR A 572 -9.53 26.22 2.08
C TYR A 572 -9.39 27.73 1.83
N LEU A 573 -8.16 28.20 1.60
CA LEU A 573 -7.87 29.62 1.36
C LEU A 573 -8.53 30.12 0.07
N GLY A 574 -9.61 30.89 0.22
CA GLY A 574 -10.33 31.51 -0.90
C GLY A 574 -11.58 30.75 -1.39
N GLY A 575 -12.14 29.85 -0.58
CA GLY A 575 -13.36 29.10 -0.89
C GLY A 575 -14.21 28.81 0.36
N PRO A 576 -15.22 27.92 0.26
CA PRO A 576 -16.04 27.52 1.41
C PRO A 576 -15.20 26.88 2.52
N THR A 577 -15.61 27.10 3.77
CA THR A 577 -14.89 26.60 4.96
C THR A 577 -15.44 25.22 5.34
N PHE A 578 -14.86 24.18 4.75
CA PHE A 578 -15.08 22.80 5.16
C PHE A 578 -14.41 22.50 6.52
N TYR A 579 -14.99 21.59 7.30
CA TYR A 579 -14.49 21.21 8.63
C TYR A 579 -14.24 19.68 8.71
N PHE A 580 -13.35 19.24 9.60
CA PHE A 580 -13.02 17.82 9.86
C PHE A 580 -12.61 16.99 8.62
N ILE A 581 -12.00 17.61 7.61
CA ILE A 581 -11.64 16.92 6.35
C ILE A 581 -10.58 15.82 6.59
N ARG A 582 -10.85 14.60 6.15
CA ARG A 582 -9.88 13.49 6.06
C ARG A 582 -10.05 12.76 4.72
N GLY A 583 -8.99 12.10 4.22
CA GLY A 583 -9.06 11.44 2.93
C GLY A 583 -7.81 10.67 2.50
N ILE A 584 -8.00 9.93 1.41
CA ILE A 584 -6.98 9.32 0.55
C ILE A 584 -6.95 10.16 -0.73
N TYR A 585 -5.88 10.93 -0.93
CA TYR A 585 -5.78 11.96 -1.95
C TYR A 585 -4.98 11.50 -3.17
N SER A 586 -5.18 12.11 -4.33
CA SER A 586 -4.47 11.76 -5.57
C SER A 586 -3.13 12.49 -5.78
N ALA A 587 -2.75 13.36 -4.83
CA ALA A 587 -1.52 14.18 -4.88
C ALA A 587 -0.93 14.41 -3.47
N ILE A 588 0.39 14.50 -3.40
CA ILE A 588 1.22 14.55 -2.18
C ILE A 588 1.41 16.00 -1.68
N GLN A 589 1.68 16.96 -2.58
CA GLN A 589 1.86 18.35 -2.19
C GLN A 589 0.52 19.03 -1.90
N ARG A 590 -0.48 18.82 -2.77
CA ARG A 590 -1.75 19.59 -2.79
C ARG A 590 -2.54 19.51 -1.48
N TYR A 591 -2.60 18.33 -0.85
CA TYR A 591 -3.33 18.13 0.41
C TYR A 591 -2.44 17.65 1.56
N PRO A 592 -1.70 16.51 1.48
CA PRO A 592 -0.90 16.03 2.61
C PRO A 592 0.12 17.06 3.12
N ILE A 593 1.05 17.51 2.29
CA ILE A 593 2.12 18.43 2.74
C ILE A 593 1.59 19.84 3.02
N ASN A 594 0.83 20.43 2.09
CA ASN A 594 0.37 21.82 2.23
C ASN A 594 -0.69 22.03 3.32
N GLN A 595 -1.55 21.04 3.57
CA GLN A 595 -2.81 21.26 4.30
C GLN A 595 -2.95 20.38 5.56
N VAL A 596 -2.76 19.06 5.45
CA VAL A 596 -3.12 18.10 6.51
C VAL A 596 -1.96 17.86 7.50
N ALA A 597 -0.74 17.70 7.00
CA ALA A 597 0.39 17.24 7.80
C ALA A 597 0.96 18.32 8.72
N GLN A 598 1.31 17.93 9.94
CA GLN A 598 2.05 18.75 10.91
C GLN A 598 3.39 18.08 11.25
N SER A 599 4.17 18.72 12.13
CA SER A 599 5.48 18.23 12.57
C SER A 599 5.39 16.83 13.17
N GLY A 600 6.10 15.86 12.60
CA GLY A 600 6.19 14.47 13.08
C GLY A 600 5.17 13.48 12.50
N ASP A 601 4.37 13.88 11.51
CA ASP A 601 3.45 12.96 10.82
C ASP A 601 4.18 11.99 9.87
N THR A 602 3.48 10.92 9.47
CA THR A 602 3.87 10.08 8.33
C THR A 602 2.86 10.23 7.19
N ILE A 603 3.35 10.49 5.98
CA ILE A 603 2.58 10.51 4.73
C ILE A 603 2.87 9.21 3.98
N ASN A 604 1.87 8.36 3.87
CA ASN A 604 1.92 7.08 3.19
C ASN A 604 1.46 7.26 1.73
N VAL A 605 2.33 6.93 0.78
CA VAL A 605 2.10 7.06 -0.67
C VAL A 605 1.95 5.67 -1.29
N ALA A 606 0.85 5.41 -1.99
CA ALA A 606 0.63 4.18 -2.75
C ALA A 606 1.38 4.21 -4.09
N SER A 607 1.70 3.04 -4.65
CA SER A 607 2.31 2.91 -5.97
C SER A 607 1.50 3.65 -7.05
N GLY A 608 2.16 4.49 -7.83
CA GLY A 608 1.53 5.39 -8.80
C GLY A 608 2.55 6.40 -9.34
N THR A 609 2.14 7.24 -10.30
CA THR A 609 3.01 8.30 -10.86
C THR A 609 2.47 9.69 -10.53
N TYR A 610 3.22 10.43 -9.72
CA TYR A 610 2.91 11.72 -9.13
C TYR A 610 3.70 12.82 -9.85
N ASN A 611 3.04 13.45 -10.84
CA ASN A 611 3.59 14.52 -11.67
C ASN A 611 3.56 15.88 -10.94
N GLU A 612 4.27 15.96 -9.82
CA GLU A 612 4.34 17.13 -8.95
C GLU A 612 5.76 17.31 -8.37
N SER A 613 6.16 18.56 -8.09
CA SER A 613 7.35 18.85 -7.28
C SER A 613 6.93 19.09 -5.83
N LEU A 614 7.64 18.48 -4.88
CA LEU A 614 7.34 18.56 -3.45
C LEU A 614 8.19 19.61 -2.74
N LEU A 615 7.60 20.40 -1.85
CA LEU A 615 8.27 21.36 -0.98
C LEU A 615 7.89 21.08 0.47
N ILE A 616 8.85 20.59 1.25
CA ILE A 616 8.69 20.17 2.65
C ILE A 616 9.42 21.16 3.55
N GLU A 617 8.64 21.90 4.34
CA GLU A 617 9.13 22.96 5.27
C GLU A 617 8.77 22.66 6.73
N LYS A 618 8.55 21.37 7.06
CA LYS A 618 8.22 20.86 8.39
C LYS A 618 8.76 19.43 8.57
N PRO A 619 9.08 18.98 9.79
CA PRO A 619 9.46 17.59 10.07
C PRO A 619 8.33 16.63 9.68
N LEU A 620 8.58 15.62 8.84
CA LEU A 620 7.62 14.56 8.50
C LEU A 620 8.32 13.35 7.87
N THR A 621 7.68 12.18 7.91
CA THR A 621 8.06 11.03 7.08
C THR A 621 7.22 11.02 5.82
N LEU A 622 7.82 10.75 4.66
CA LEU A 622 7.15 10.49 3.39
C LEU A 622 7.59 9.10 2.89
N SER A 623 6.67 8.13 2.89
CA SER A 623 7.01 6.71 2.71
C SER A 623 6.17 6.00 1.65
N GLY A 624 6.84 5.27 0.75
CA GLY A 624 6.21 4.36 -0.21
C GLY A 624 5.63 3.12 0.47
N SER A 625 4.31 2.92 0.34
CA SER A 625 3.54 1.99 1.18
C SER A 625 3.49 0.54 0.71
N GLY A 626 4.32 0.14 -0.26
CA GLY A 626 4.31 -1.20 -0.84
C GLY A 626 5.59 -1.56 -1.59
N ILE A 627 5.63 -2.77 -2.16
CA ILE A 627 6.82 -3.29 -2.87
C ILE A 627 7.15 -2.51 -4.15
N THR A 628 6.13 -1.93 -4.79
CA THR A 628 6.30 -1.04 -5.95
C THR A 628 6.40 0.39 -5.44
N LYS A 629 7.58 1.01 -5.63
CA LYS A 629 7.85 2.39 -5.25
C LYS A 629 6.89 3.36 -5.97
N PRO A 630 6.33 4.37 -5.29
CA PRO A 630 5.66 5.49 -5.95
C PRO A 630 6.68 6.32 -6.73
N VAL A 631 6.34 6.67 -7.97
CA VAL A 631 7.18 7.48 -8.86
C VAL A 631 6.80 8.95 -8.70
N ILE A 632 7.71 9.79 -8.23
CA ILE A 632 7.56 11.25 -8.14
C ILE A 632 8.43 11.85 -9.24
N SER A 633 7.82 12.59 -10.17
CA SER A 633 8.45 12.99 -11.44
C SER A 633 8.65 14.50 -11.61
N GLY A 634 8.20 15.31 -10.66
CA GLY A 634 8.40 16.76 -10.66
C GLY A 634 7.42 17.52 -11.56
N GLN A 635 7.46 18.85 -11.48
CA GLN A 635 6.64 19.75 -12.29
C GLN A 635 7.51 20.83 -12.94
N SER A 636 7.29 21.05 -14.26
CA SER A 636 8.01 22.04 -15.06
C SER A 636 7.96 23.44 -14.44
N GLY A 637 9.12 24.07 -14.27
CA GLY A 637 9.25 25.40 -13.66
C GLY A 637 9.87 25.39 -12.27
N ASN A 638 9.93 24.23 -11.60
CA ASN A 638 10.83 23.99 -10.47
C ASN A 638 12.14 23.38 -10.96
N ASP A 639 13.24 23.70 -10.27
CA ASP A 639 14.56 23.11 -10.47
C ASP A 639 14.80 21.85 -9.61
N TYR A 640 13.76 21.35 -8.93
CA TYR A 640 13.79 20.16 -8.08
C TYR A 640 12.54 19.28 -8.26
N ILE A 641 12.67 17.99 -7.97
CA ILE A 641 11.53 17.07 -7.80
C ILE A 641 11.06 17.06 -6.34
N ILE A 642 11.98 16.95 -5.38
CA ILE A 642 11.70 17.15 -3.95
C ILE A 642 12.63 18.22 -3.40
N LYS A 643 12.10 19.16 -2.61
CA LYS A 643 12.89 20.11 -1.82
C LYS A 643 12.50 20.03 -0.34
N ILE A 644 13.51 19.95 0.52
CA ILE A 644 13.40 20.08 1.97
C ILE A 644 14.09 21.40 2.36
N ASN A 645 13.37 22.27 3.06
CA ASN A 645 13.78 23.67 3.26
C ASN A 645 13.42 24.17 4.66
N GLY A 646 14.42 24.48 5.49
CA GLY A 646 14.20 24.96 6.87
C GLY A 646 13.63 23.92 7.85
N ALA A 647 13.74 22.62 7.55
CA ALA A 647 13.17 21.53 8.35
C ALA A 647 14.27 20.59 8.89
N SER A 648 13.98 19.83 9.94
CA SER A 648 14.87 18.79 10.49
C SER A 648 14.06 17.55 10.83
N GLY A 649 14.63 16.35 10.86
CA GLY A 649 13.84 15.12 11.08
C GLY A 649 12.83 14.84 9.98
N VAL A 650 13.18 15.12 8.72
CA VAL A 650 12.39 14.69 7.55
C VAL A 650 12.95 13.36 7.06
N ILE A 651 12.08 12.38 6.86
CA ILE A 651 12.43 11.05 6.37
C ILE A 651 11.79 10.84 4.99
N LEU A 652 12.57 10.47 3.98
CA LEU A 652 12.10 10.04 2.66
C LEU A 652 12.41 8.54 2.52
N ASP A 653 11.40 7.68 2.36
CA ASP A 653 11.57 6.22 2.42
C ASP A 653 10.84 5.49 1.29
N ASN A 654 11.51 4.53 0.65
CA ASN A 654 10.93 3.63 -0.36
C ASN A 654 10.23 4.36 -1.53
N LEU A 655 10.82 5.45 -2.03
CA LEU A 655 10.31 6.26 -3.14
C LEU A 655 11.08 6.00 -4.44
N GLU A 656 10.50 6.33 -5.60
CA GLU A 656 11.23 6.52 -6.85
C GLU A 656 11.14 8.00 -7.27
N ILE A 657 12.26 8.72 -7.23
CA ILE A 657 12.39 10.10 -7.69
C ILE A 657 12.94 10.04 -9.12
N ASN A 658 12.13 10.38 -10.13
CA ASN A 658 12.42 10.08 -11.53
C ASN A 658 12.03 11.23 -12.47
N GLY A 659 13.02 12.06 -12.85
CA GLY A 659 12.79 13.24 -13.71
C GLY A 659 12.43 12.97 -15.16
N GLY A 660 12.44 11.70 -15.59
CA GLY A 660 12.14 11.27 -16.95
C GLY A 660 13.17 11.69 -18.00
N GLY A 661 13.11 11.07 -19.18
CA GLY A 661 14.11 11.27 -20.24
C GLY A 661 15.42 10.51 -20.01
N THR A 662 16.37 10.69 -20.95
CA THR A 662 17.56 9.83 -21.09
C THR A 662 18.82 10.60 -21.50
N THR A 663 18.72 11.92 -21.67
CA THR A 663 19.78 12.78 -22.23
C THR A 663 19.69 14.20 -21.68
N VAL A 664 20.81 14.92 -21.70
CA VAL A 664 20.93 16.27 -21.15
C VAL A 664 19.93 17.24 -21.79
N GLY A 665 19.19 17.99 -20.97
CA GLY A 665 18.16 18.93 -21.40
C GLY A 665 16.78 18.32 -21.65
N ASN A 666 16.57 17.02 -21.38
CA ASN A 666 15.23 16.42 -21.45
C ASN A 666 14.31 16.86 -20.30
N ASN A 667 14.87 17.36 -19.19
CA ASN A 667 14.14 18.01 -18.10
C ASN A 667 14.95 19.17 -17.50
N ASP A 668 14.24 20.05 -16.77
CA ASP A 668 14.77 21.27 -16.16
C ASP A 668 15.17 21.08 -14.67
N PHE A 669 15.26 19.84 -14.17
CA PHE A 669 15.57 19.58 -12.76
C PHE A 669 17.09 19.61 -12.48
N ALA A 670 17.54 20.60 -11.70
CA ALA A 670 18.90 20.65 -11.15
C ALA A 670 19.11 19.62 -10.02
N TYR A 671 18.01 19.18 -9.38
CA TYR A 671 18.02 18.22 -8.27
C TYR A 671 16.90 17.19 -8.41
N GLY A 672 17.19 15.92 -8.13
CA GLY A 672 16.14 14.97 -7.73
C GLY A 672 15.62 15.36 -6.36
N ILE A 673 16.51 15.41 -5.37
CA ILE A 673 16.22 15.86 -4.00
C ILE A 673 17.17 17.02 -3.64
N LEU A 674 16.62 18.17 -3.23
CA LEU A 674 17.36 19.32 -2.71
C LEU A 674 17.07 19.47 -1.21
N VAL A 675 18.07 19.24 -0.37
CA VAL A 675 18.04 19.53 1.07
C VAL A 675 18.78 20.84 1.30
N ASN A 676 18.10 21.86 1.84
CA ASN A 676 18.64 23.22 1.97
C ASN A 676 18.35 23.79 3.38
N ASN A 677 19.38 24.21 4.12
CA ASN A 677 19.25 24.70 5.50
C ASN A 677 18.37 23.77 6.35
N SER A 678 18.68 22.47 6.33
CA SER A 678 17.79 21.42 6.85
C SER A 678 18.53 20.24 7.48
N GLY A 679 18.07 19.79 8.65
CA GLY A 679 18.68 18.72 9.44
C GLY A 679 19.71 19.22 10.46
N ALA A 680 19.98 18.38 11.46
CA ALA A 680 21.09 18.51 12.41
C ALA A 680 21.63 17.11 12.75
N SER A 681 22.80 17.00 13.39
CA SER A 681 23.41 15.70 13.69
C SER A 681 22.61 14.84 14.69
N ASP A 682 21.75 15.45 15.50
CA ASP A 682 20.80 14.80 16.40
C ASP A 682 19.38 14.64 15.79
N ASN A 683 19.12 15.27 14.63
CA ASN A 683 17.80 15.34 14.00
C ASN A 683 17.94 15.49 12.47
N ALA A 684 18.56 14.51 11.84
CA ALA A 684 18.99 14.54 10.44
C ALA A 684 17.83 14.58 9.43
N ILE A 685 18.15 14.83 8.16
CA ILE A 685 17.30 14.47 7.03
C ILE A 685 17.70 13.07 6.57
N GLU A 686 16.77 12.11 6.65
CA GLU A 686 17.02 10.72 6.28
C GLU A 686 16.45 10.45 4.88
N ILE A 687 17.25 9.88 3.97
CA ILE A 687 16.83 9.52 2.60
C ILE A 687 17.19 8.06 2.39
N LYS A 688 16.22 7.17 2.31
CA LYS A 688 16.49 5.73 2.34
C LYS A 688 15.62 4.85 1.46
N ASN A 689 16.17 3.67 1.18
CA ASN A 689 15.52 2.57 0.46
C ASN A 689 14.95 2.98 -0.92
N SER A 690 15.41 4.10 -1.49
CA SER A 690 14.77 4.81 -2.61
C SER A 690 15.59 4.73 -3.91
N VAL A 691 14.95 5.01 -5.04
CA VAL A 691 15.60 5.10 -6.36
C VAL A 691 15.58 6.56 -6.81
N ILE A 692 16.71 7.13 -7.20
CA ILE A 692 16.79 8.53 -7.67
C ILE A 692 17.46 8.54 -9.04
N LYS A 693 16.72 8.89 -10.09
CA LYS A 693 17.18 8.76 -11.48
C LYS A 693 16.64 9.78 -12.47
N ASN A 694 17.24 9.78 -13.67
CA ASN A 694 16.84 10.59 -14.83
C ASN A 694 16.80 12.10 -14.52
N ILE A 695 17.82 12.61 -13.84
CA ILE A 695 17.92 14.05 -13.51
C ILE A 695 18.85 14.70 -14.55
N TRP A 696 18.28 15.37 -15.54
CA TRP A 696 18.95 15.62 -16.82
C TRP A 696 19.19 17.09 -17.17
N GLN A 697 18.91 18.05 -16.27
CA GLN A 697 19.35 19.43 -16.48
C GLN A 697 20.89 19.51 -16.51
N ASN A 698 21.45 20.47 -17.25
CA ASN A 698 22.89 20.73 -17.21
C ASN A 698 23.32 21.13 -15.78
N GLY A 699 24.45 20.61 -15.29
CA GLY A 699 24.93 20.81 -13.92
C GLY A 699 24.27 19.97 -12.81
N SER A 700 23.23 19.19 -13.11
CA SER A 700 22.34 18.56 -12.11
C SER A 700 22.93 17.45 -11.24
N ASN A 701 22.24 17.20 -10.13
CA ASN A 701 22.57 16.26 -9.06
C ASN A 701 21.36 15.34 -8.78
N GLY A 702 21.56 14.06 -8.48
CA GLY A 702 20.50 13.20 -7.93
C GLY A 702 20.01 13.72 -6.58
N ILE A 703 20.94 13.94 -5.65
CA ILE A 703 20.72 14.55 -4.34
C ILE A 703 21.67 15.74 -4.17
N GLY A 704 21.20 16.85 -3.60
CA GLY A 704 22.01 17.98 -3.17
C GLY A 704 21.69 18.36 -1.73
N ALA A 705 22.69 18.31 -0.84
CA ALA A 705 22.66 18.83 0.51
C ALA A 705 23.42 20.16 0.55
N GLU A 706 22.75 21.25 0.91
CA GLU A 706 23.28 22.61 0.76
C GLU A 706 22.96 23.49 1.98
N VAL A 707 23.84 24.48 2.22
CA VAL A 707 23.64 25.56 3.20
C VAL A 707 23.39 25.03 4.63
N ALA A 708 24.43 24.50 5.27
CA ALA A 708 24.40 23.97 6.65
C ALA A 708 23.30 22.92 6.87
N SER A 709 23.14 21.99 5.91
CA SER A 709 22.24 20.84 6.06
C SER A 709 22.95 19.64 6.69
N TYR A 710 22.18 18.70 7.27
CA TYR A 710 22.69 17.42 7.76
C TYR A 710 21.89 16.25 7.19
N VAL A 711 22.52 15.39 6.37
CA VAL A 711 21.82 14.33 5.60
C VAL A 711 22.37 12.93 5.89
N LEU A 712 21.48 11.99 6.21
CA LEU A 712 21.74 10.55 6.24
C LEU A 712 21.10 9.91 5.00
N ALA A 713 21.89 9.56 3.99
CA ALA A 713 21.39 8.95 2.77
C ALA A 713 21.91 7.52 2.62
N HIS A 714 21.02 6.52 2.67
CA HIS A 714 21.42 5.11 2.69
C HIS A 714 20.45 4.09 2.08
N ASN A 715 20.98 2.94 1.65
CA ASN A 715 20.22 1.88 0.96
C ASN A 715 19.52 2.36 -0.33
N ASN A 716 20.01 3.41 -1.01
CA ASN A 716 19.40 3.95 -2.23
C ASN A 716 20.15 3.50 -3.50
N THR A 717 19.45 3.45 -4.63
CA THR A 717 20.08 3.37 -5.97
C THR A 717 19.97 4.73 -6.67
N LEU A 718 21.10 5.34 -7.02
CA LEU A 718 21.19 6.62 -7.72
C LEU A 718 21.75 6.39 -9.13
N SER A 719 21.09 6.85 -10.20
CA SER A 719 21.58 6.64 -11.57
C SER A 719 21.15 7.71 -12.58
N SER A 720 21.76 7.73 -13.77
CA SER A 720 21.29 8.51 -14.93
C SER A 720 21.03 10.00 -14.61
N PHE A 721 22.03 10.64 -14.01
CA PHE A 721 22.07 12.06 -13.67
C PHE A 721 23.12 12.79 -14.51
N HIS A 722 22.93 14.06 -14.84
CA HIS A 722 23.88 14.71 -15.76
C HIS A 722 25.30 14.84 -15.20
N LYS A 723 25.46 15.31 -13.94
CA LYS A 723 26.76 15.65 -13.35
C LYS A 723 27.06 15.00 -12.00
N ARG A 724 26.09 14.72 -11.12
CA ARG A 724 26.39 14.12 -9.79
C ARG A 724 25.34 13.16 -9.28
N GLY A 725 25.77 12.12 -8.56
CA GLY A 725 24.86 11.28 -7.77
C GLY A 725 24.38 12.06 -6.55
N ILE A 726 25.25 12.27 -5.57
CA ILE A 726 25.02 13.15 -4.41
C ILE A 726 26.06 14.27 -4.34
N ARG A 727 25.63 15.46 -3.91
CA ARG A 727 26.50 16.60 -3.58
C ARG A 727 26.21 17.15 -2.19
N PHE A 728 27.25 17.41 -1.41
CA PHE A 728 27.23 18.23 -0.19
C PHE A 728 27.94 19.55 -0.48
N ILE A 729 27.37 20.70 -0.09
CA ILE A 729 28.04 22.02 -0.07
C ILE A 729 27.82 22.65 1.31
N ASN A 730 28.89 22.92 2.05
CA ASN A 730 28.85 23.44 3.42
C ASN A 730 27.79 22.70 4.26
N SER A 731 27.79 21.36 4.19
CA SER A 731 26.73 20.50 4.74
C SER A 731 27.32 19.16 5.12
N ASP A 732 26.88 18.61 6.25
CA ASP A 732 27.45 17.41 6.85
C ASP A 732 26.54 16.18 6.62
N GLY A 733 27.01 14.98 6.96
CA GLY A 733 26.13 13.82 6.92
C GLY A 733 26.81 12.45 6.97
N LYS A 734 26.04 11.45 6.52
CA LYS A 734 26.52 10.09 6.23
C LYS A 734 25.89 9.57 4.94
N PHE A 735 26.70 8.97 4.07
CA PHE A 735 26.26 8.37 2.80
C PHE A 735 26.68 6.90 2.78
N TYR A 736 25.76 5.95 3.00
CA TYR A 736 26.16 4.56 3.22
C TYR A 736 25.23 3.48 2.67
N ASN A 737 25.75 2.29 2.38
CA ASN A 737 24.99 1.17 1.76
C ASN A 737 24.27 1.55 0.43
N ASN A 738 24.69 2.60 -0.29
CA ASN A 738 24.03 3.01 -1.55
C ASN A 738 24.70 2.37 -2.77
N GLU A 739 23.94 2.21 -3.84
CA GLU A 739 24.44 1.93 -5.19
C GLU A 739 24.39 3.24 -6.00
N VAL A 740 25.51 3.69 -6.55
CA VAL A 740 25.55 4.90 -7.40
C VAL A 740 26.17 4.56 -8.75
N ILE A 741 25.39 4.78 -9.80
CA ILE A 741 25.67 4.32 -11.16
C ILE A 741 25.83 5.52 -12.09
N GLY A 742 27.05 5.74 -12.56
CA GLY A 742 27.35 6.70 -13.63
C GLY A 742 26.88 6.23 -15.00
N ASP A 743 27.10 7.07 -16.01
CA ASP A 743 26.98 6.71 -17.43
C ASP A 743 28.36 6.88 -18.10
N ASN A 744 28.51 6.31 -19.31
CA ASN A 744 29.65 6.67 -20.16
C ASN A 744 29.50 8.11 -20.67
N VAL A 745 30.47 8.97 -20.37
CA VAL A 745 30.49 10.41 -20.70
C VAL A 745 31.62 10.76 -21.68
N ASP A 746 31.68 12.01 -22.17
CA ASP A 746 32.74 12.42 -23.10
C ASP A 746 34.05 12.88 -22.42
N GLY A 747 34.07 12.95 -21.08
CA GLY A 747 35.22 13.39 -20.27
C GLY A 747 35.61 14.86 -20.44
N THR A 748 34.88 15.62 -21.27
CA THR A 748 35.38 16.88 -21.86
C THR A 748 34.35 18.01 -21.79
N SER A 749 33.10 17.76 -22.19
CA SER A 749 31.96 18.65 -21.92
C SER A 749 31.13 18.18 -20.72
N ARG A 750 31.12 16.87 -20.46
CA ARG A 750 30.41 16.20 -19.36
C ARG A 750 31.36 15.27 -18.60
N VAL A 751 31.27 15.36 -17.28
CA VAL A 751 31.84 14.41 -16.30
C VAL A 751 30.83 14.16 -15.20
N GLN A 752 30.97 13.03 -14.51
CA GLN A 752 30.11 12.64 -13.39
C GLN A 752 30.90 12.39 -12.11
N ASN A 753 30.47 12.99 -11.01
CA ASN A 753 31.01 12.74 -9.68
C ASN A 753 29.94 11.98 -8.88
N LEU A 754 30.12 10.70 -8.58
CA LEU A 754 29.05 9.89 -7.97
C LEU A 754 28.72 10.39 -6.56
N VAL A 755 29.75 10.72 -5.78
CA VAL A 755 29.69 11.47 -4.50
C VAL A 755 30.57 12.72 -4.61
N ASN A 756 30.13 13.84 -4.04
CA ASN A 756 30.83 15.13 -4.15
C ASN A 756 30.68 15.96 -2.85
N LEU A 757 31.76 16.20 -2.11
CA LEU A 757 31.83 17.05 -0.92
C LEU A 757 32.53 18.38 -1.27
N TRP A 758 31.88 19.51 -0.98
CA TRP A 758 32.32 20.86 -1.34
C TRP A 758 32.20 21.85 -0.18
N GLY A 759 33.05 22.88 -0.16
CA GLY A 759 32.91 24.08 0.67
C GLY A 759 32.67 23.85 2.16
N GLY A 760 33.49 23.02 2.83
CA GLY A 760 33.43 22.82 4.28
C GLY A 760 32.54 21.66 4.76
N SER A 761 32.25 20.68 3.89
CA SER A 761 31.34 19.56 4.20
C SER A 761 32.03 18.40 4.94
N THR A 762 31.46 17.92 6.05
CA THR A 762 31.97 16.77 6.84
C THR A 762 31.08 15.54 6.66
N VAL A 763 31.53 14.50 5.94
CA VAL A 763 30.67 13.34 5.58
C VAL A 763 31.38 12.00 5.77
N GLU A 764 30.70 11.06 6.41
CA GLU A 764 31.10 9.64 6.49
C GLU A 764 30.50 8.87 5.31
N ILE A 765 31.33 8.14 4.54
CA ILE A 765 30.96 7.51 3.26
C ILE A 765 31.36 6.04 3.32
N TYR A 766 30.41 5.10 3.48
CA TYR A 766 30.76 3.69 3.68
C TYR A 766 29.82 2.62 3.13
N ASN A 767 30.32 1.41 2.88
CA ASN A 767 29.56 0.28 2.30
C ASN A 767 28.85 0.61 0.96
N ASN A 768 29.23 1.67 0.24
CA ASN A 768 28.57 2.02 -1.02
C ASN A 768 29.21 1.24 -2.18
N ILE A 769 28.41 0.95 -3.21
CA ILE A 769 28.87 0.47 -4.51
C ILE A 769 28.85 1.68 -5.47
N LEU A 770 30.03 2.14 -5.88
CA LEU A 770 30.20 3.37 -6.69
C LEU A 770 30.85 3.01 -8.03
N HIS A 771 30.10 3.06 -9.12
CA HIS A 771 30.60 2.56 -10.41
C HIS A 771 30.02 3.22 -11.67
N ASN A 772 30.58 2.86 -12.83
CA ASN A 772 30.22 3.33 -14.18
C ASN A 772 30.43 4.82 -14.45
N ALA A 773 31.22 5.55 -13.65
CA ALA A 773 31.56 6.95 -13.92
C ALA A 773 32.74 7.02 -14.91
N LEU A 774 32.53 6.67 -16.18
CA LEU A 774 33.62 6.47 -17.15
C LEU A 774 33.59 7.46 -18.31
N SER A 775 34.76 7.96 -18.67
CA SER A 775 35.00 8.58 -19.97
C SER A 775 34.95 7.52 -21.08
N ALA A 776 34.30 7.87 -22.20
CA ALA A 776 33.99 6.92 -23.27
C ALA A 776 35.26 6.27 -23.85
N PRO A 777 35.29 4.94 -24.07
CA PRO A 777 36.50 4.22 -24.48
C PRO A 777 37.23 4.85 -25.68
N GLY A 778 38.46 5.35 -25.42
CA GLY A 778 39.30 5.99 -26.42
C GLY A 778 39.13 7.52 -26.54
N SER A 779 38.35 8.17 -25.67
CA SER A 779 38.49 9.61 -25.44
C SER A 779 39.72 9.91 -24.58
N THR A 780 40.17 11.17 -24.61
CA THR A 780 41.07 11.73 -23.61
C THR A 780 40.26 12.70 -22.75
N PRO A 781 39.86 12.35 -21.51
CA PRO A 781 39.22 13.30 -20.62
C PRO A 781 40.05 14.58 -20.43
N THR A 782 39.34 15.68 -20.22
CA THR A 782 39.88 16.93 -19.63
C THR A 782 39.69 16.94 -18.12
N TRP A 783 38.73 16.16 -17.62
CA TRP A 783 38.40 15.99 -16.21
C TRP A 783 38.06 14.52 -15.97
N ASP A 784 38.41 13.98 -14.82
CA ASP A 784 37.95 12.66 -14.40
C ASP A 784 36.43 12.68 -14.11
N SER A 785 35.79 11.52 -14.25
CA SER A 785 34.50 11.22 -13.63
C SER A 785 34.72 10.36 -12.37
N PRO A 786 34.80 10.95 -11.16
CA PRO A 786 35.17 10.21 -9.96
C PRO A 786 34.01 9.51 -9.27
N GLY A 787 34.31 8.41 -8.57
CA GLY A 787 33.43 7.81 -7.57
C GLY A 787 33.16 8.77 -6.40
N ILE A 788 34.20 9.35 -5.81
CA ILE A 788 34.10 10.33 -4.72
C ILE A 788 34.98 11.54 -5.03
N PHE A 789 34.47 12.75 -4.85
CA PHE A 789 35.22 14.01 -4.96
C PHE A 789 35.12 14.80 -3.65
N VAL A 790 36.24 15.23 -3.06
CA VAL A 790 36.24 15.92 -1.74
C VAL A 790 37.09 17.19 -1.81
N SER A 791 36.49 18.37 -1.65
CA SER A 791 37.19 19.65 -1.87
C SER A 791 36.62 20.82 -1.07
N SER A 792 37.39 21.90 -0.90
CA SER A 792 36.94 23.22 -0.43
C SER A 792 36.15 24.00 -1.49
N TYR A 793 36.24 23.62 -2.77
CA TYR A 793 35.62 24.33 -3.87
C TYR A 793 34.10 24.50 -3.66
N GLY A 794 33.55 25.63 -4.10
CA GLY A 794 32.11 25.91 -4.05
C GLY A 794 31.58 26.51 -2.73
N GLY A 795 32.42 26.70 -1.71
CA GLY A 795 32.03 27.40 -0.46
C GLY A 795 33.25 27.86 0.36
N ASP A 796 33.00 28.31 1.59
CA ASP A 796 34.05 28.71 2.54
C ASP A 796 34.43 27.52 3.43
N GLY A 797 35.66 27.03 3.33
CA GLY A 797 36.21 26.00 4.23
C GLY A 797 36.56 24.68 3.55
N ALA A 798 37.38 23.88 4.22
CA ALA A 798 37.86 22.58 3.74
C ALA A 798 36.88 21.46 4.13
N SER A 799 36.58 20.57 3.19
CA SER A 799 35.72 19.41 3.43
C SER A 799 36.49 18.27 4.08
N GLN A 800 35.81 17.42 4.83
CA GLN A 800 36.39 16.28 5.54
C GLN A 800 35.57 15.02 5.22
N ALA A 801 36.26 13.93 4.87
CA ALA A 801 35.61 12.66 4.55
C ALA A 801 36.15 11.49 5.37
N ASN A 802 35.28 10.62 5.84
CA ASN A 802 35.68 9.29 6.33
C ASN A 802 35.15 8.26 5.34
N ILE A 803 35.99 7.81 4.41
CA ILE A 803 35.66 6.96 3.26
C ILE A 803 36.09 5.53 3.59
N HIS A 804 35.17 4.65 3.96
CA HIS A 804 35.55 3.29 4.33
C HIS A 804 34.63 2.16 3.87
N ASP A 805 35.20 0.96 3.70
CA ASP A 805 34.45 -0.27 3.34
C ASP A 805 33.60 -0.15 2.04
N ASN A 806 33.89 0.82 1.15
CA ASN A 806 33.17 0.98 -0.13
C ASN A 806 33.76 0.07 -1.21
N ASP A 807 32.92 -0.32 -2.17
CA ASP A 807 33.29 -1.03 -3.40
C ASP A 807 33.23 -0.04 -4.57
N ILE A 808 34.40 0.31 -5.13
CA ILE A 808 34.54 1.42 -6.08
C ILE A 808 35.25 0.92 -7.33
N TYR A 809 34.52 0.83 -8.45
CA TYR A 809 35.03 0.20 -9.67
C TYR A 809 34.48 0.79 -10.95
N SER A 810 35.18 0.59 -12.08
CA SER A 810 34.74 1.10 -13.39
C SER A 810 34.32 2.59 -13.35
N CYS A 811 35.17 3.42 -12.75
CA CYS A 811 35.15 4.88 -12.80
C CYS A 811 36.46 5.36 -13.43
N ASP A 812 36.53 6.60 -13.93
CA ASP A 812 37.80 7.18 -14.34
C ASP A 812 38.76 7.20 -13.14
N THR A 813 38.27 7.73 -12.01
CA THR A 813 38.98 7.68 -10.73
C THR A 813 38.07 7.22 -9.59
N GLY A 814 38.60 6.50 -8.60
CA GLY A 814 37.85 6.07 -7.41
C GLY A 814 37.56 7.22 -6.45
N VAL A 815 38.59 7.74 -5.78
CA VAL A 815 38.52 8.97 -4.97
C VAL A 815 39.40 10.06 -5.59
N VAL A 816 38.87 11.28 -5.67
CA VAL A 816 39.61 12.50 -6.00
C VAL A 816 39.55 13.44 -4.79
N MET A 817 40.70 13.73 -4.20
CA MET A 817 40.84 14.63 -3.04
C MET A 817 41.25 16.05 -3.48
N GLY A 818 40.83 17.11 -2.79
CA GLY A 818 41.01 18.50 -3.26
C GLY A 818 40.27 18.83 -4.57
N SER A 819 40.31 20.10 -5.03
CA SER A 819 39.91 20.44 -6.42
C SER A 819 40.81 21.42 -7.15
N VAL A 820 41.10 21.13 -8.42
CA VAL A 820 41.76 22.00 -9.43
C VAL A 820 41.32 23.47 -9.41
N TYR A 821 40.07 23.74 -9.04
CA TYR A 821 39.43 25.06 -9.10
C TYR A 821 39.53 25.88 -7.80
N ALA A 822 40.11 25.35 -6.74
CA ALA A 822 40.35 26.07 -5.49
C ALA A 822 41.75 26.71 -5.44
N ASP A 823 41.87 27.94 -4.96
CA ASP A 823 43.16 28.63 -4.78
C ASP A 823 44.02 27.92 -3.71
N VAL A 824 43.38 27.54 -2.60
CA VAL A 824 43.92 26.69 -1.52
C VAL A 824 42.76 25.79 -1.03
N ASP A 825 43.06 24.56 -0.66
CA ASP A 825 42.04 23.58 -0.29
C ASP A 825 42.64 22.53 0.65
N THR A 826 42.43 22.73 1.95
CA THR A 826 42.97 21.85 2.99
C THR A 826 42.06 20.66 3.31
N SER A 827 41.34 20.11 2.31
CA SER A 827 40.34 19.04 2.54
C SER A 827 40.98 17.69 2.88
N SER A 828 40.55 17.03 3.95
CA SER A 828 41.15 15.79 4.42
C SER A 828 40.24 14.57 4.21
N ALA A 829 40.83 13.39 4.03
CA ALA A 829 40.07 12.14 4.11
C ALA A 829 40.81 11.00 4.79
N ASP A 830 40.12 10.29 5.67
CA ASP A 830 40.51 8.94 6.06
C ASP A 830 39.91 7.97 5.04
N ILE A 831 40.76 7.28 4.29
CA ILE A 831 40.38 6.36 3.20
C ILE A 831 40.79 4.95 3.63
N MET A 832 39.86 4.18 4.19
CA MET A 832 40.17 2.92 4.87
C MET A 832 39.36 1.71 4.40
N ASN A 833 39.97 0.52 4.33
CA ASN A 833 39.29 -0.75 4.01
C ASN A 833 38.53 -0.86 2.67
N ASN A 834 38.52 0.17 1.82
CA ASN A 834 37.79 0.17 0.55
C ASN A 834 38.36 -0.87 -0.43
N ASN A 835 37.53 -1.29 -1.38
CA ASN A 835 37.93 -2.11 -2.51
C ASN A 835 37.91 -1.27 -3.79
N PHE A 836 39.07 -1.11 -4.42
CA PHE A 836 39.27 -0.32 -5.63
C PHE A 836 39.69 -1.24 -6.78
N HIS A 837 38.87 -1.37 -7.82
CA HIS A 837 39.23 -2.18 -8.99
C HIS A 837 38.69 -1.69 -10.34
N ASP A 838 39.34 -2.08 -11.44
CA ASP A 838 38.96 -1.64 -12.80
C ASP A 838 38.93 -0.10 -12.96
N LEU A 839 39.83 0.64 -12.30
CA LEU A 839 39.93 2.11 -12.34
C LEU A 839 41.16 2.61 -13.14
N ASN A 840 41.07 3.79 -13.78
CA ASN A 840 42.27 4.44 -14.33
C ASN A 840 43.16 4.99 -13.20
N SER A 841 42.55 5.42 -12.09
CA SER A 841 43.24 5.73 -10.83
C SER A 841 42.36 5.38 -9.63
N ALA A 842 42.85 4.63 -8.65
CA ALA A 842 42.03 4.31 -7.48
C ALA A 842 41.87 5.52 -6.53
N ILE A 843 42.96 6.20 -6.21
CA ILE A 843 42.94 7.50 -5.51
C ILE A 843 43.81 8.48 -6.30
N ASN A 844 43.21 9.54 -6.82
CA ASN A 844 43.91 10.73 -7.33
C ASN A 844 43.65 11.89 -6.35
N PHE A 845 44.39 12.99 -6.49
CA PHE A 845 43.97 14.23 -5.84
C PHE A 845 44.24 15.43 -6.77
N GLU A 846 43.86 16.62 -6.31
CA GLU A 846 43.95 17.90 -7.02
C GLU A 846 44.35 19.08 -6.10
N LYS A 847 44.43 18.89 -4.76
CA LYS A 847 44.93 19.89 -3.77
C LYS A 847 45.85 19.34 -2.64
N ALA A 848 46.49 20.24 -1.85
CA ALA A 848 47.87 20.12 -1.28
C ALA A 848 48.11 19.60 0.14
N THR A 849 48.08 20.43 1.18
CA THR A 849 46.87 21.08 1.70
C THR A 849 45.75 20.05 1.84
N ALA A 850 45.22 19.48 0.75
CA ALA A 850 44.34 18.33 0.84
C ALA A 850 45.14 17.06 1.18
N SER A 851 44.73 16.37 2.24
CA SER A 851 45.51 15.29 2.86
C SER A 851 44.69 14.00 2.94
N ALA A 852 45.35 12.84 3.05
CA ALA A 852 44.64 11.60 3.32
C ALA A 852 45.46 10.59 4.13
N THR A 853 44.76 9.82 4.98
CA THR A 853 45.24 8.55 5.51
C THR A 853 44.74 7.46 4.56
N VAL A 854 45.58 6.57 4.03
CA VAL A 854 45.13 5.55 3.07
C VAL A 854 45.53 4.16 3.56
N ASN A 855 44.70 3.49 4.36
CA ASN A 855 45.12 2.27 5.07
C ASN A 855 44.09 1.13 5.05
N GLY A 856 44.54 -0.13 5.04
CA GLY A 856 43.65 -1.29 5.00
C GLY A 856 42.92 -1.53 3.67
N ASN A 857 43.12 -0.72 2.62
CA ASN A 857 42.38 -0.83 1.35
C ASN A 857 42.85 -2.04 0.49
N SER A 858 42.08 -2.35 -0.54
CA SER A 858 42.34 -3.34 -1.59
C SER A 858 42.45 -2.63 -2.94
N PHE A 859 43.51 -2.89 -3.70
CA PHE A 859 43.72 -2.35 -5.04
C PHE A 859 43.95 -3.50 -6.04
N VAL A 860 43.06 -3.70 -7.00
CA VAL A 860 43.10 -4.83 -7.95
C VAL A 860 42.85 -4.34 -9.38
N ASP A 861 43.65 -4.78 -10.35
CA ASP A 861 43.47 -4.48 -11.80
C ASP A 861 43.36 -2.98 -12.20
N ASN A 862 43.67 -2.04 -11.30
CA ASN A 862 43.74 -0.61 -11.60
C ASN A 862 44.98 -0.28 -12.45
N ILE A 863 44.87 0.77 -13.27
CA ILE A 863 45.98 1.33 -14.07
C ILE A 863 46.92 2.14 -13.16
N GLY A 864 46.37 2.87 -12.19
CA GLY A 864 47.09 3.55 -11.12
C GLY A 864 46.39 3.34 -9.78
N ASN A 865 47.16 3.24 -8.69
CA ASN A 865 46.64 2.92 -7.37
C ASN A 865 46.50 4.19 -6.51
N ILE A 866 47.60 4.88 -6.21
CA ILE A 866 47.57 6.21 -5.59
C ILE A 866 48.33 7.16 -6.49
N THR A 867 47.58 7.88 -7.32
CA THR A 867 48.07 8.79 -8.34
C THR A 867 47.87 10.24 -7.91
N ALA A 868 48.25 11.09 -8.84
CA ALA A 868 48.38 12.51 -8.70
C ALA A 868 48.45 13.02 -10.16
N ASN A 869 47.51 13.90 -10.58
CA ASN A 869 47.39 14.65 -11.85
C ASN A 869 48.73 15.20 -12.47
N GLU A 870 48.72 16.09 -13.49
CA GLU A 870 49.95 16.49 -14.22
C GLU A 870 50.35 18.01 -14.44
N ASP A 871 49.83 18.98 -13.64
CA ASP A 871 50.37 20.34 -13.20
C ASP A 871 50.96 20.76 -11.71
N ILE A 872 50.83 20.19 -10.42
CA ILE A 872 51.56 20.36 -9.04
C ILE A 872 51.74 19.10 -7.94
N VAL A 873 52.59 18.96 -6.85
CA VAL A 873 53.13 17.78 -5.97
C VAL A 873 52.14 16.80 -5.35
N GLY A 874 52.48 15.61 -4.79
CA GLY A 874 51.65 15.07 -3.69
C GLY A 874 52.17 15.03 -2.24
N PRO A 875 51.29 15.32 -1.24
CA PRO A 875 51.61 15.21 0.18
C PRO A 875 52.16 13.84 0.52
N ALA A 876 52.92 13.75 1.61
CA ALA A 876 53.29 12.48 2.20
C ALA A 876 52.01 11.70 2.57
N ILE A 877 51.80 10.54 1.94
CA ILE A 877 50.69 9.62 2.22
C ILE A 877 51.27 8.35 2.84
N ASN A 878 50.88 8.08 4.09
CA ASN A 878 51.09 6.79 4.73
C ASN A 878 50.07 5.79 4.17
N ALA A 879 50.59 4.70 3.61
CA ALA A 879 49.85 3.63 2.95
C ALA A 879 50.37 2.22 3.33
N GLU A 880 50.96 2.12 4.53
CA GLU A 880 51.71 0.98 5.08
C GLU A 880 50.86 -0.25 5.47
N THR A 881 49.56 -0.28 5.11
CA THR A 881 48.65 -1.40 5.47
C THR A 881 47.65 -1.78 4.37
N ASN A 882 47.93 -1.45 3.11
CA ASN A 882 47.06 -1.82 1.99
C ASN A 882 47.45 -3.16 1.36
N TRP A 883 46.51 -3.81 0.68
CA TRP A 883 46.79 -4.93 -0.24
C TRP A 883 46.75 -4.42 -1.69
N TRP A 884 47.87 -4.55 -2.41
CA TRP A 884 48.02 -4.08 -3.79
C TRP A 884 47.73 -5.17 -4.84
N GLY A 885 46.80 -6.10 -4.54
CA GLY A 885 46.38 -7.12 -5.48
C GLY A 885 47.43 -8.22 -5.69
N THR A 886 47.65 -8.62 -6.94
CA THR A 886 48.73 -9.55 -7.33
C THR A 886 49.92 -8.85 -7.97
N ASP A 887 49.98 -7.52 -7.92
CA ASP A 887 51.13 -6.74 -8.39
C ASP A 887 52.36 -7.07 -7.54
N ILE A 888 53.53 -7.24 -8.15
CA ILE A 888 54.80 -7.28 -7.39
C ILE A 888 55.23 -5.87 -7.01
N LYS A 889 56.10 -5.71 -6.00
CA LYS A 889 56.61 -4.39 -5.53
C LYS A 889 56.90 -3.40 -6.67
N ALA A 890 57.64 -3.80 -7.69
CA ALA A 890 58.01 -2.93 -8.81
C ALA A 890 56.82 -2.47 -9.68
N ASP A 891 55.75 -3.28 -9.74
CA ASP A 891 54.51 -2.90 -10.42
C ASP A 891 53.71 -1.94 -9.52
N VAL A 892 53.67 -2.16 -8.20
CA VAL A 892 53.08 -1.21 -7.22
C VAL A 892 53.78 0.15 -7.27
N GLU A 893 55.13 0.16 -7.25
CA GLU A 893 55.97 1.36 -7.43
C GLU A 893 55.68 2.10 -8.74
N SER A 894 55.24 1.39 -9.79
CA SER A 894 54.87 2.00 -11.08
C SER A 894 53.46 2.60 -11.10
N LYS A 895 52.61 2.23 -10.12
CA LYS A 895 51.20 2.66 -9.97
C LYS A 895 51.00 3.71 -8.87
N ILE A 896 52.07 4.17 -8.23
CA ILE A 896 52.05 5.23 -7.20
C ILE A 896 52.99 6.39 -7.56
N TYR A 897 52.76 7.59 -7.01
CA TYR A 897 53.72 8.70 -7.08
C TYR A 897 54.69 8.66 -5.87
N LEU A 898 55.82 9.37 -5.94
CA LEU A 898 56.97 9.13 -5.03
C LEU A 898 56.77 9.59 -3.57
N GLY A 899 55.71 10.33 -3.27
CA GLY A 899 55.34 10.72 -1.89
C GLY A 899 54.38 9.75 -1.20
N VAL A 900 54.16 8.55 -1.74
CA VAL A 900 53.44 7.46 -1.06
C VAL A 900 54.45 6.57 -0.34
N ASP A 901 54.36 6.48 0.98
CA ASP A 901 55.07 5.45 1.74
C ASP A 901 54.15 4.23 1.87
N PHE A 902 54.58 3.08 1.36
CA PHE A 902 53.76 1.87 1.20
C PHE A 902 54.44 0.61 1.74
N GLU A 903 55.51 0.75 2.52
CA GLU A 903 56.27 -0.37 3.06
C GLU A 903 56.26 -0.35 4.60
N PRO A 904 55.72 -1.38 5.28
CA PRO A 904 55.24 -2.65 4.70
C PRO A 904 53.89 -2.53 3.95
N TYR A 905 53.52 -3.57 3.21
CA TYR A 905 52.19 -3.75 2.61
C TYR A 905 51.72 -5.20 2.72
N TYR A 906 50.41 -5.43 2.70
CA TYR A 906 49.89 -6.80 2.69
C TYR A 906 50.15 -7.47 1.34
N THR A 907 50.66 -8.70 1.37
CA THR A 907 50.94 -9.53 0.20
C THR A 907 49.77 -10.41 -0.21
N ASN A 908 48.73 -10.51 0.63
CA ASN A 908 47.58 -11.39 0.43
C ASN A 908 46.21 -10.71 0.58
N VAL A 909 45.21 -11.20 -0.16
CA VAL A 909 43.82 -10.68 -0.17
C VAL A 909 43.15 -10.65 1.21
N ALA A 910 43.55 -11.55 2.12
CA ALA A 910 43.02 -11.60 3.48
C ALA A 910 43.64 -10.55 4.42
N LYS A 911 44.68 -9.82 3.99
CA LYS A 911 45.39 -8.79 4.78
C LYS A 911 45.91 -9.34 6.11
N THR A 912 46.70 -10.42 6.03
CA THR A 912 47.28 -11.13 7.19
C THR A 912 48.80 -11.31 7.14
N THR A 913 49.44 -10.96 6.03
CA THR A 913 50.86 -11.26 5.76
C THR A 913 51.49 -10.04 5.10
N LEU A 914 52.51 -9.46 5.72
CA LEU A 914 53.15 -8.22 5.25
C LEU A 914 54.33 -8.50 4.29
N SER A 915 54.88 -7.45 3.69
CA SER A 915 55.93 -7.49 2.66
C SER A 915 57.36 -7.50 3.22
N ASP A 916 57.54 -7.10 4.48
CA ASP A 916 58.84 -6.92 5.13
C ASP A 916 59.35 -8.18 5.86
N GLU A 917 58.71 -9.34 5.60
CA GLU A 917 59.12 -10.70 6.01
C GLU A 917 60.48 -11.10 5.39
N THR A 918 61.53 -10.43 5.84
CA THR A 918 62.91 -10.60 5.39
C THR A 918 63.52 -11.85 6.01
N THR A 919 63.53 -12.93 5.22
CA THR A 919 63.93 -14.27 5.68
C THR A 919 65.40 -14.36 6.13
N THR A 920 65.64 -14.52 7.44
CA THR A 920 66.84 -15.19 7.98
C THR A 920 66.50 -16.10 9.15
N ASP A 921 66.57 -17.42 8.96
CA ASP A 921 66.57 -18.39 10.05
C ASP A 921 67.76 -18.13 11.01
N ALA A 922 67.47 -17.76 12.25
CA ALA A 922 68.49 -17.49 13.26
C ALA A 922 68.87 -18.78 14.01
N VAL A 923 69.84 -19.52 13.47
CA VAL A 923 70.42 -20.70 14.16
C VAL A 923 71.40 -20.25 15.25
N TYR A 924 70.93 -20.19 16.49
CA TYR A 924 71.76 -19.92 17.67
C TYR A 924 72.41 -21.21 18.21
N THR A 925 73.71 -21.19 18.47
CA THR A 925 74.44 -22.29 19.13
C THR A 925 75.45 -21.77 20.14
N SER A 926 75.32 -22.19 21.41
CA SER A 926 76.29 -21.90 22.48
C SER A 926 77.56 -22.78 22.36
N ALA A 927 78.62 -22.35 23.05
CA ALA A 927 79.86 -23.11 23.27
C ALA A 927 79.97 -23.70 24.69
N THR A 928 78.90 -23.63 25.49
CA THR A 928 78.88 -23.92 26.93
C THR A 928 77.92 -25.09 27.23
N ASP A 929 78.45 -26.22 27.73
CA ASP A 929 77.61 -27.38 28.10
C ASP A 929 76.58 -26.99 29.18
N GLY A 930 75.29 -27.09 28.84
CA GLY A 930 74.17 -26.82 29.77
C GLY A 930 73.51 -25.44 29.67
N GLN A 931 73.99 -24.56 28.78
CA GLN A 931 73.45 -23.21 28.61
C GLN A 931 73.14 -22.91 27.14
N ALA A 932 72.05 -22.19 26.88
CA ALA A 932 71.73 -21.65 25.57
C ALA A 932 72.00 -20.14 25.55
N ASP A 933 73.29 -19.80 25.47
CA ASP A 933 73.76 -18.41 25.46
C ASP A 933 73.27 -17.68 24.19
N LEU A 934 72.55 -16.56 24.37
CA LEU A 934 72.25 -15.63 23.28
C LEU A 934 73.52 -14.83 22.88
N PRO A 935 73.57 -14.28 21.65
CA PRO A 935 74.67 -13.39 21.25
C PRO A 935 74.85 -12.22 22.22
N THR A 936 76.09 -11.72 22.37
CA THR A 936 76.37 -10.56 23.23
C THR A 936 75.44 -9.39 22.91
N ASP A 937 74.92 -8.74 23.95
CA ASP A 937 73.97 -7.62 23.90
C ASP A 937 72.52 -7.97 23.48
N ALA A 938 72.16 -9.25 23.27
CA ALA A 938 70.79 -9.66 22.92
C ALA A 938 69.88 -9.95 24.13
N THR A 939 68.72 -9.29 24.19
CA THR A 939 67.71 -9.40 25.28
C THR A 939 66.32 -9.85 24.81
N GLU A 940 66.12 -10.13 23.52
CA GLU A 940 64.83 -10.54 22.96
C GLU A 940 65.02 -11.67 21.92
N VAL A 941 64.06 -12.58 21.84
CA VAL A 941 63.96 -13.60 20.79
C VAL A 941 62.53 -13.59 20.23
N VAL A 942 62.41 -13.25 18.95
CA VAL A 942 61.15 -13.31 18.21
C VAL A 942 60.98 -14.70 17.62
N LEU A 943 59.78 -15.27 17.78
CA LEU A 943 59.33 -16.52 17.19
C LEU A 943 58.21 -16.24 16.18
N THR A 944 57.91 -17.23 15.34
CA THR A 944 56.75 -17.26 14.42
C THR A 944 55.96 -18.55 14.65
N ASP A 945 54.75 -18.69 14.09
CA ASP A 945 53.93 -19.92 14.12
C ASP A 945 54.59 -21.11 13.40
N THR A 946 55.75 -20.93 12.77
CA THR A 946 56.58 -22.00 12.19
C THR A 946 57.97 -22.16 12.83
N THR A 947 58.34 -21.30 13.79
CA THR A 947 59.67 -21.29 14.41
C THR A 947 59.79 -22.34 15.53
N VAL A 948 60.90 -23.08 15.55
CA VAL A 948 61.21 -24.06 16.62
C VAL A 948 62.53 -23.71 17.30
N MET A 949 62.46 -23.28 18.56
CA MET A 949 63.65 -23.13 19.43
C MET A 949 64.08 -24.51 19.96
N ASP A 950 65.01 -25.17 19.26
CA ASP A 950 65.52 -26.49 19.66
C ASP A 950 66.60 -26.41 20.75
N LEU A 951 66.19 -26.59 22.00
CA LEU A 951 67.07 -26.66 23.18
C LEU A 951 67.53 -28.09 23.51
N SER A 952 67.18 -29.10 22.70
CA SER A 952 67.32 -30.53 23.08
C SER A 952 68.76 -31.02 23.29
N ASN A 953 69.75 -30.25 22.82
CA ASN A 953 71.17 -30.56 22.96
C ASN A 953 71.83 -29.90 24.20
N SER A 954 71.12 -29.02 24.93
CA SER A 954 71.68 -28.18 26.00
C SER A 954 71.37 -28.69 27.42
N VAL A 955 71.17 -29.99 27.61
CA VAL A 955 70.66 -30.58 28.87
C VAL A 955 71.77 -31.18 29.73
N VAL A 956 71.82 -30.82 31.02
CA VAL A 956 72.74 -31.41 32.01
C VAL A 956 71.99 -32.25 33.05
N ALA A 957 72.57 -33.40 33.40
CA ALA A 957 72.07 -34.26 34.47
C ALA A 957 72.57 -33.77 35.84
N GLN A 958 71.68 -33.13 36.61
CA GLN A 958 71.92 -32.66 37.96
C GLN A 958 71.97 -33.82 38.98
N THR A 959 72.77 -33.67 40.05
CA THR A 959 72.82 -34.65 41.15
C THR A 959 71.70 -34.44 42.16
N ALA A 960 70.48 -34.85 41.80
CA ALA A 960 69.42 -35.26 42.72
C ALA A 960 69.27 -34.40 44.00
N GLU A 961 68.92 -33.12 43.87
CA GLU A 961 68.65 -32.25 45.02
C GLU A 961 67.16 -32.26 45.39
N ASP A 962 66.90 -32.33 46.70
CA ASP A 962 65.61 -32.59 47.33
C ASP A 962 64.93 -31.26 47.75
N VAL A 963 64.19 -30.65 46.82
CA VAL A 963 63.50 -29.37 47.05
C VAL A 963 62.17 -29.60 47.76
N THR A 964 61.91 -28.85 48.84
CA THR A 964 60.64 -28.98 49.60
C THR A 964 59.62 -27.94 49.14
N ILE A 965 58.56 -28.38 48.45
CA ILE A 965 57.44 -27.52 48.00
C ILE A 965 56.16 -27.98 48.69
N GLY A 966 55.42 -27.03 49.29
CA GLY A 966 54.17 -27.34 50.02
C GLY A 966 54.31 -28.24 51.25
N GLY A 967 55.55 -28.55 51.68
CA GLY A 967 55.86 -29.51 52.76
C GLY A 967 56.18 -30.93 52.29
N SER A 968 56.15 -31.20 50.97
CA SER A 968 56.61 -32.45 50.36
C SER A 968 57.97 -32.25 49.70
N ILE A 969 58.83 -33.26 49.76
CA ILE A 969 60.16 -33.26 49.13
C ILE A 969 60.05 -33.83 47.72
N ILE A 970 60.65 -33.15 46.74
CA ILE A 970 60.71 -33.55 45.33
C ILE A 970 62.17 -33.48 44.86
N THR A 971 62.67 -34.58 44.28
CA THR A 971 64.05 -34.69 43.79
C THR A 971 64.15 -34.24 42.33
N LEU A 972 64.97 -33.23 42.02
CA LEU A 972 65.22 -32.74 40.66
C LEU A 972 66.43 -33.45 40.01
N THR A 973 66.35 -33.81 38.73
CA THR A 973 67.39 -34.63 38.05
C THR A 973 67.89 -34.13 36.68
N GLN A 974 67.26 -33.12 36.09
CA GLN A 974 67.71 -32.48 34.84
C GLN A 974 67.41 -30.97 34.91
N GLU A 975 68.24 -30.17 34.24
CA GLU A 975 68.14 -28.71 34.20
C GLU A 975 68.66 -28.17 32.86
N VAL A 976 68.10 -27.04 32.41
CA VAL A 976 68.56 -26.24 31.27
C VAL A 976 68.40 -24.77 31.68
N ILE A 977 69.43 -23.95 31.49
CA ILE A 977 69.38 -22.52 31.83
C ILE A 977 69.40 -21.69 30.55
N LEU A 978 68.41 -20.80 30.42
CA LEU A 978 68.37 -19.72 29.44
C LEU A 978 68.97 -18.47 30.09
N GLN A 979 69.96 -17.84 29.44
CA GLN A 979 70.65 -16.66 29.95
C GLN A 979 70.75 -15.59 28.87
N SER A 980 70.51 -14.33 29.25
CA SER A 980 70.55 -13.21 28.31
C SER A 980 71.97 -12.92 27.81
N GLY A 981 72.09 -12.30 26.62
CA GLY A 981 73.33 -11.67 26.16
C GLY A 981 73.78 -10.47 27.00
N ILE A 982 72.99 -10.05 27.99
CA ILE A 982 73.31 -9.05 29.01
C ILE A 982 72.91 -9.58 30.40
N ASP A 983 73.89 -9.86 31.26
CA ASP A 983 73.70 -10.26 32.67
C ASP A 983 72.64 -9.39 33.37
N THR A 984 71.66 -10.02 34.03
CA THR A 984 70.56 -9.42 34.80
C THR A 984 69.47 -8.68 34.03
N GLN A 985 69.44 -8.72 32.68
CA GLN A 985 68.30 -8.30 31.88
C GLN A 985 67.35 -9.48 31.59
N PRO A 986 66.01 -9.30 31.66
CA PRO A 986 65.07 -10.35 31.27
C PRO A 986 65.18 -10.66 29.77
N ILE A 987 65.04 -11.93 29.40
CA ILE A 987 64.83 -12.36 28.02
C ILE A 987 63.36 -12.12 27.68
N VAL A 988 63.08 -11.32 26.66
CA VAL A 988 61.72 -11.17 26.12
C VAL A 988 61.52 -12.23 25.03
N LEU A 989 60.45 -13.01 25.12
CA LEU A 989 59.93 -13.81 24.01
C LEU A 989 58.72 -13.12 23.41
N THR A 990 58.68 -12.99 22.09
CA THR A 990 57.58 -12.43 21.30
C THR A 990 57.22 -13.38 20.16
N ASN A 991 55.95 -13.40 19.74
CA ASN A 991 55.55 -14.04 18.49
C ASN A 991 55.20 -12.93 17.49
N SER A 992 55.83 -12.91 16.31
CA SER A 992 55.52 -11.97 15.22
C SER A 992 54.07 -12.01 14.81
N ASP A 993 53.49 -13.22 14.83
CA ASP A 993 52.19 -13.53 14.24
C ASP A 993 51.04 -13.23 15.22
N LEU A 994 51.38 -12.89 16.47
CA LEU A 994 50.46 -12.58 17.57
C LEU A 994 50.89 -11.29 18.30
N SER A 995 50.71 -10.15 17.64
CA SER A 995 51.14 -8.85 18.18
C SER A 995 50.53 -8.54 19.57
N GLY A 996 51.35 -7.99 20.45
CA GLY A 996 51.01 -7.77 21.86
C GLY A 996 51.14 -9.01 22.76
N VAL A 997 51.35 -10.21 22.22
CA VAL A 997 51.70 -11.41 23.00
C VAL A 997 53.21 -11.44 23.23
N SER A 998 53.64 -10.92 24.37
CA SER A 998 55.02 -11.04 24.86
C SER A 998 55.10 -11.72 26.22
N ALA A 999 56.14 -12.53 26.41
CA ALA A 999 56.50 -13.13 27.68
C ALA A 999 57.89 -12.63 28.09
N SER A 1000 57.93 -11.67 29.02
CA SER A 1000 59.20 -11.25 29.64
C SER A 1000 59.58 -12.26 30.71
N ILE A 1001 60.69 -12.96 30.47
CA ILE A 1001 61.23 -14.03 31.30
C ILE A 1001 62.45 -13.45 32.05
N PRO A 1002 62.39 -13.25 33.38
CA PRO A 1002 63.55 -12.79 34.15
C PRO A 1002 64.77 -13.68 33.95
N ASP A 1003 65.96 -13.09 33.93
CA ASP A 1003 67.22 -13.80 33.74
C ASP A 1003 67.35 -14.97 34.74
N GLY A 1004 67.54 -16.20 34.24
CA GLY A 1004 67.56 -17.42 35.06
C GLY A 1004 66.20 -17.98 35.51
N THR A 1005 65.08 -17.70 34.82
CA THR A 1005 63.74 -18.24 35.16
C THR A 1005 63.50 -19.66 34.65
N THR A 1006 62.85 -20.49 35.48
CA THR A 1006 62.36 -21.83 35.14
C THR A 1006 60.88 -21.84 34.73
N ILE A 1007 60.51 -22.74 33.82
CA ILE A 1007 59.12 -22.96 33.34
C ILE A 1007 58.64 -24.34 33.82
N PHE A 1008 57.35 -24.46 34.18
CA PHE A 1008 56.79 -25.68 34.77
C PHE A 1008 56.55 -26.82 33.76
N ASP A 1009 57.05 -28.01 34.10
CA ASP A 1009 56.77 -29.30 33.44
C ASP A 1009 55.53 -30.02 34.01
N ASN A 1010 55.05 -29.57 35.17
CA ASN A 1010 53.97 -30.18 35.96
C ASN A 1010 52.73 -29.26 36.02
N PRO A 1011 51.51 -29.83 36.13
CA PRO A 1011 50.28 -29.05 36.08
C PRO A 1011 49.96 -28.36 37.41
N VAL A 1012 49.29 -27.23 37.31
CA VAL A 1012 48.81 -26.44 38.46
C VAL A 1012 47.44 -26.92 38.92
N THR A 1013 47.16 -26.78 40.22
CA THR A 1013 45.84 -27.07 40.80
C THR A 1013 45.14 -25.78 41.23
N ILE A 1014 44.01 -25.49 40.60
CA ILE A 1014 43.15 -24.33 40.88
C ILE A 1014 42.01 -24.75 41.80
N LEU A 1015 41.70 -23.95 42.82
CA LEU A 1015 40.61 -24.22 43.78
C LEU A 1015 39.43 -23.28 43.54
N LEU A 1016 38.26 -23.86 43.28
CA LEU A 1016 36.96 -23.18 43.23
C LEU A 1016 36.18 -23.52 44.50
N SER A 1017 36.31 -22.68 45.53
CA SER A 1017 35.61 -22.89 46.80
C SER A 1017 34.11 -22.62 46.70
N GLY A 1018 33.31 -23.42 47.41
CA GLY A 1018 31.84 -23.38 47.37
C GLY A 1018 31.21 -23.94 46.09
N VAL A 1019 32.01 -24.51 45.18
CA VAL A 1019 31.56 -25.07 43.90
C VAL A 1019 31.60 -26.59 43.94
N THR A 1020 30.49 -27.25 43.60
CA THR A 1020 30.38 -28.72 43.60
C THR A 1020 29.75 -29.31 42.33
N GLY A 1021 29.18 -28.46 41.46
CA GLY A 1021 28.53 -28.87 40.21
C GLY A 1021 29.51 -29.12 39.07
N ALA A 1022 28.99 -29.12 37.84
CA ALA A 1022 29.83 -29.10 36.64
C ALA A 1022 30.71 -27.85 36.64
N VAL A 1023 31.94 -27.98 36.16
CA VAL A 1023 32.88 -26.87 35.97
C VAL A 1023 33.37 -26.81 34.54
N GLY A 1024 33.82 -25.63 34.12
CA GLY A 1024 34.29 -25.37 32.78
C GLY A 1024 35.45 -24.39 32.76
N TYR A 1025 36.03 -24.25 31.57
CA TYR A 1025 36.98 -23.21 31.24
C TYR A 1025 36.53 -22.48 29.98
N ARG A 1026 36.97 -21.23 29.84
CA ARG A 1026 36.73 -20.40 28.67
C ARG A 1026 38.06 -20.11 27.97
N PRO A 1027 38.30 -20.62 26.75
CA PRO A 1027 39.51 -20.33 25.99
C PRO A 1027 39.71 -18.82 25.79
N SER A 1028 40.96 -18.37 25.69
CA SER A 1028 41.25 -16.97 25.35
C SER A 1028 40.65 -16.63 23.98
N GLY A 1029 40.11 -15.43 23.83
CA GLY A 1029 39.42 -14.99 22.61
C GLY A 1029 38.06 -15.64 22.33
N SER A 1030 37.52 -16.48 23.22
CA SER A 1030 36.18 -17.08 23.04
C SER A 1030 35.22 -16.70 24.16
N ASP A 1031 33.94 -16.50 23.82
CA ASP A 1031 32.86 -16.37 24.81
C ASP A 1031 32.23 -17.72 25.20
N ASN A 1032 32.53 -18.79 24.46
CA ASN A 1032 31.96 -20.13 24.71
C ASN A 1032 32.68 -20.85 25.87
N TRP A 1033 31.91 -21.31 26.85
CA TRP A 1033 32.42 -22.15 27.94
C TRP A 1033 32.50 -23.62 27.51
N ILE A 1034 33.68 -24.23 27.70
CA ILE A 1034 33.92 -25.67 27.51
C ILE A 1034 33.81 -26.35 28.87
N GLN A 1035 32.95 -27.37 28.98
CA GLN A 1035 32.82 -28.16 30.21
C GLN A 1035 34.01 -29.11 30.37
N ILE A 1036 34.65 -29.05 31.54
CA ILE A 1036 35.66 -30.05 31.93
C ILE A 1036 34.90 -31.33 32.30
N THR A 1037 35.01 -32.34 31.43
CA THR A 1037 34.33 -33.63 31.57
C THR A 1037 35.26 -34.73 32.10
N ASN A 1038 36.57 -34.51 32.06
CA ASN A 1038 37.57 -35.39 32.68
C ASN A 1038 37.52 -35.24 34.21
N VAL A 1039 37.30 -36.35 34.92
CA VAL A 1039 37.48 -36.40 36.38
C VAL A 1039 38.95 -36.71 36.67
N CYS A 1040 39.58 -35.99 37.60
CA CYS A 1040 40.96 -36.29 37.99
C CYS A 1040 41.03 -37.65 38.70
N GLY A 1041 42.11 -38.39 38.48
CA GLY A 1041 42.44 -39.54 39.31
C GLY A 1041 42.90 -39.14 40.72
N GLY A 1042 43.14 -40.12 41.59
CA GLY A 1042 43.51 -39.87 42.99
C GLY A 1042 42.29 -39.57 43.87
N ASP A 1043 42.49 -38.74 44.89
CA ASP A 1043 41.42 -38.22 45.74
C ASP A 1043 41.42 -36.68 45.75
N TYR A 1044 40.43 -36.06 46.39
CA TYR A 1044 40.33 -34.59 46.40
C TYR A 1044 41.53 -33.91 47.11
N VAL A 1045 42.17 -34.55 48.08
CA VAL A 1045 43.34 -33.98 48.77
C VAL A 1045 44.52 -33.95 47.81
N ALA A 1046 44.79 -35.08 47.14
CA ALA A 1046 45.87 -35.26 46.17
C ALA A 1046 45.35 -35.82 44.82
N PRO A 1047 44.80 -34.97 43.94
CA PRO A 1047 44.42 -35.37 42.59
C PRO A 1047 45.66 -35.65 41.74
N THR A 1048 45.60 -36.69 40.91
CA THR A 1048 46.67 -37.02 39.95
C THR A 1048 46.49 -36.24 38.65
N SER A 1049 47.60 -35.72 38.13
CA SER A 1049 47.70 -34.99 36.87
C SER A 1049 46.95 -35.64 35.69
N PRO A 1050 46.27 -34.84 34.84
CA PRO A 1050 45.84 -35.27 33.51
C PRO A 1050 47.07 -35.43 32.59
N VAL A 1051 46.86 -35.90 31.36
CA VAL A 1051 47.92 -35.93 30.32
C VAL A 1051 47.96 -34.57 29.61
N ALA A 1052 49.13 -33.95 29.55
CA ALA A 1052 49.32 -32.66 28.87
C ALA A 1052 48.88 -32.70 27.39
N PRO A 1053 48.28 -31.61 26.86
CA PRO A 1053 48.05 -30.32 27.51
C PRO A 1053 46.73 -30.23 28.32
N GLY A 1054 45.98 -31.33 28.47
CA GLY A 1054 44.59 -31.31 28.93
C GLY A 1054 44.38 -31.06 30.43
N GLU A 1055 43.11 -30.97 30.80
CA GLU A 1055 42.63 -30.61 32.13
C GLU A 1055 41.66 -31.65 32.73
N CYS A 1056 41.49 -31.63 34.06
CA CYS A 1056 40.52 -32.45 34.79
C CYS A 1056 39.98 -31.75 36.03
N ALA A 1057 38.90 -32.25 36.63
CA ALA A 1057 38.33 -31.73 37.88
C ALA A 1057 37.99 -32.81 38.93
N ILE A 1058 37.93 -32.44 40.21
CA ILE A 1058 37.49 -33.29 41.33
C ILE A 1058 36.87 -32.45 42.46
N ASN A 1059 35.89 -32.96 43.20
CA ASN A 1059 35.20 -32.24 44.28
C ASN A 1059 35.17 -33.02 45.61
N ASN A 1060 34.76 -32.36 46.70
CA ASN A 1060 34.64 -32.93 48.05
C ASN A 1060 33.26 -32.66 48.70
N ASP A 1061 32.22 -32.53 47.89
CA ASP A 1061 30.87 -32.07 48.29
C ASP A 1061 30.79 -30.65 48.90
N THR A 1062 31.88 -29.86 48.88
CA THR A 1062 31.88 -28.42 49.26
C THR A 1062 32.59 -27.52 48.25
N ASP A 1063 33.74 -27.96 47.74
CA ASP A 1063 34.67 -27.24 46.87
C ASP A 1063 35.09 -28.13 45.69
N THR A 1064 35.56 -27.52 44.59
CA THR A 1064 36.08 -28.23 43.40
C THR A 1064 37.52 -27.81 43.12
N LYS A 1065 38.39 -28.76 42.83
CA LYS A 1065 39.73 -28.54 42.28
C LYS A 1065 39.74 -28.83 40.79
N ILE A 1066 40.47 -28.03 40.03
CA ILE A 1066 40.78 -28.25 38.61
C ILE A 1066 42.29 -28.42 38.51
N VAL A 1067 42.76 -29.46 37.82
CA VAL A 1067 44.19 -29.68 37.54
C VAL A 1067 44.42 -29.49 36.04
N THR A 1068 45.36 -28.63 35.67
CA THR A 1068 45.53 -28.13 34.30
C THR A 1068 46.98 -27.71 34.02
N TYR A 1069 47.40 -27.77 32.76
CA TYR A 1069 48.68 -27.23 32.29
C TYR A 1069 48.58 -25.77 31.79
N HIS A 1070 47.40 -25.15 31.83
CA HIS A 1070 47.16 -23.80 31.31
C HIS A 1070 46.35 -22.91 32.27
N PHE A 1071 46.65 -21.60 32.27
CA PHE A 1071 45.82 -20.61 32.95
C PHE A 1071 44.85 -19.95 31.97
N THR A 1072 43.56 -20.25 32.13
CA THR A 1072 42.44 -19.62 31.41
C THR A 1072 41.35 -19.20 32.42
N SER A 1073 40.20 -18.68 31.97
CA SER A 1073 39.09 -18.36 32.88
C SER A 1073 38.32 -19.63 33.26
N PHE A 1074 38.28 -19.98 34.55
CA PHE A 1074 37.58 -21.18 35.06
C PHE A 1074 36.34 -20.80 35.88
N GLY A 1075 35.32 -21.67 35.92
CA GLY A 1075 34.08 -21.38 36.64
C GLY A 1075 33.08 -22.54 36.70
N SER A 1076 31.99 -22.35 37.44
CA SER A 1076 30.89 -23.32 37.57
C SER A 1076 29.87 -23.21 36.43
N LEU A 1077 29.42 -24.35 35.90
CA LEU A 1077 28.41 -24.42 34.85
C LEU A 1077 27.07 -24.92 35.41
N THR A 1078 25.99 -24.19 35.14
CA THR A 1078 24.63 -24.56 35.55
C THR A 1078 23.99 -25.44 34.47
N ALA A 1079 23.65 -26.69 34.79
CA ALA A 1079 23.06 -27.62 33.83
C ALA A 1079 21.61 -27.26 33.50
N ILE A 1080 21.31 -27.03 32.22
CA ILE A 1080 19.94 -26.98 31.69
C ILE A 1080 19.54 -28.42 31.32
N SER A 1081 18.47 -28.95 31.92
CA SER A 1081 18.01 -30.31 31.67
C SER A 1081 17.39 -30.46 30.27
N SER A 1082 18.04 -31.18 29.38
CA SER A 1082 17.58 -31.39 28.00
C SER A 1082 16.44 -32.42 27.90
N GLY A 1083 15.27 -31.95 27.46
CA GLY A 1083 14.23 -32.81 26.88
C GLY A 1083 14.66 -33.35 25.52
N SER A 1084 14.14 -34.52 25.12
CA SER A 1084 14.70 -35.29 24.01
C SER A 1084 14.20 -34.91 22.61
N GLY A 1085 15.13 -34.66 21.69
CA GLY A 1085 15.18 -35.43 20.43
C GLY A 1085 14.69 -34.78 19.12
N GLY A 1086 15.65 -34.25 18.33
CA GLY A 1086 15.54 -34.09 16.88
C GLY A 1086 14.93 -32.77 16.36
N ALA A 1087 15.31 -32.24 15.20
CA ALA A 1087 16.39 -32.66 14.28
C ALA A 1087 16.80 -31.55 13.28
N ILE A 1088 18.06 -31.60 12.81
CA ILE A 1088 18.56 -31.16 11.48
C ILE A 1088 18.73 -29.62 11.20
N VAL A 1089 20.01 -29.20 11.20
CA VAL A 1089 20.72 -28.35 10.20
C VAL A 1089 20.59 -26.79 10.20
N TYR A 1090 21.66 -26.16 10.72
CA TYR A 1090 22.43 -24.97 10.27
C TYR A 1090 21.83 -23.56 10.01
N GLY A 1091 22.54 -22.55 10.60
CA GLY A 1091 22.60 -21.12 10.19
C GLY A 1091 21.70 -20.17 11.01
N GLY A 1092 22.16 -19.01 11.51
CA GLY A 1092 23.53 -18.45 11.60
C GLY A 1092 23.52 -16.95 11.95
N GLY A 1093 24.23 -16.53 13.02
CA GLY A 1093 24.27 -15.13 13.52
C GLY A 1093 23.01 -14.69 14.30
N GLY A 1094 23.04 -13.66 15.16
CA GLY A 1094 24.15 -12.83 15.66
C GLY A 1094 23.68 -11.75 16.67
N GLY A 1095 24.60 -11.13 17.42
CA GLY A 1095 24.33 -10.08 18.43
C GLY A 1095 24.07 -10.57 19.86
N SER A 1096 24.14 -9.75 20.92
CA SER A 1096 24.54 -8.33 21.00
C SER A 1096 24.97 -7.93 22.44
N THR A 1097 25.84 -6.91 22.54
CA THR A 1097 26.13 -6.00 23.68
C THR A 1097 26.18 -6.52 25.13
N ALA A 1098 27.32 -6.26 25.81
CA ALA A 1098 27.50 -6.47 27.25
C ALA A 1098 27.25 -5.19 28.10
N PRO A 1099 26.76 -5.31 29.35
CA PRO A 1099 26.70 -4.22 30.33
C PRO A 1099 27.94 -4.20 31.25
N THR A 1100 28.37 -3.01 31.68
CA THR A 1100 29.54 -2.80 32.56
C THR A 1100 29.17 -2.52 34.02
N THR A 1101 30.09 -2.77 34.95
CA THR A 1101 29.96 -2.43 36.39
C THR A 1101 31.25 -1.80 36.91
N TYR A 1102 31.13 -0.75 37.74
CA TYR A 1102 32.27 0.00 38.29
C TYR A 1102 32.65 -0.46 39.71
N GLN A 1103 33.91 -0.21 40.08
CA GLN A 1103 34.50 -0.48 41.38
C GLN A 1103 34.84 0.82 42.14
N THR A 1104 34.92 0.76 43.48
CA THR A 1104 35.50 1.84 44.31
C THR A 1104 36.52 1.28 45.30
N TYR A 1105 37.67 1.95 45.36
CA TYR A 1105 38.88 1.50 46.08
C TYR A 1105 39.14 2.34 47.33
N ASN A 1106 39.52 1.71 48.44
CA ASN A 1106 39.95 2.40 49.67
C ASN A 1106 41.49 2.46 49.77
N PRO A 1107 42.13 3.61 49.49
CA PRO A 1107 43.59 3.72 49.43
C PRO A 1107 44.31 3.57 50.78
N ASN A 1108 43.58 3.51 51.90
CA ASN A 1108 44.16 3.33 53.23
C ASN A 1108 44.11 1.87 53.76
N THR A 1109 43.46 0.95 53.05
CA THR A 1109 43.39 -0.48 53.41
C THR A 1109 43.68 -1.42 52.25
N GLY A 1110 43.61 -0.95 51.00
CA GLY A 1110 43.85 -1.78 49.80
C GLY A 1110 42.62 -2.56 49.34
N GLU A 1111 41.48 -2.44 50.02
CA GLU A 1111 40.26 -3.18 49.69
C GLU A 1111 39.36 -2.42 48.70
N THR A 1112 38.76 -3.20 47.79
CA THR A 1112 37.71 -2.80 46.85
C THR A 1112 36.55 -3.77 47.02
N THR A 1113 35.32 -3.27 47.23
CA THR A 1113 34.13 -4.12 47.44
C THR A 1113 33.14 -3.95 46.28
N ILE A 1114 32.71 -5.06 45.68
CA ILE A 1114 31.59 -5.07 44.71
C ILE A 1114 30.30 -5.34 45.48
N GLY A 1115 29.52 -4.28 45.73
CA GLY A 1115 28.21 -4.34 46.39
C GLY A 1115 27.06 -4.27 45.38
N ALA A 1116 25.92 -4.87 45.71
CA ALA A 1116 24.78 -5.00 44.79
C ALA A 1116 23.54 -4.17 45.20
N THR A 1117 22.82 -3.71 44.17
CA THR A 1117 21.37 -3.41 44.12
C THR A 1117 20.85 -1.99 44.49
N THR A 1118 19.84 -1.54 43.71
CA THR A 1118 18.75 -0.56 44.00
C THR A 1118 18.94 0.98 43.86
N ILE A 1119 18.68 1.47 42.63
CA ILE A 1119 17.97 2.69 42.15
C ILE A 1119 17.71 3.98 43.00
N THR A 1120 17.43 5.07 42.23
CA THR A 1120 16.71 6.35 42.50
C THR A 1120 17.54 7.57 43.03
N PRO A 1121 17.11 8.85 42.83
CA PRO A 1121 17.91 9.79 42.00
C PRO A 1121 18.14 11.22 42.60
N THR A 1122 18.75 12.12 41.81
CA THR A 1122 18.57 13.62 41.68
C THR A 1122 19.84 14.52 41.70
N ALA A 1123 19.77 15.60 40.91
CA ALA A 1123 20.31 16.97 41.09
C ALA A 1123 21.80 17.36 40.78
N GLU A 1124 21.91 18.33 39.84
CA GLU A 1124 22.70 19.59 39.86
C GLU A 1124 24.26 19.62 39.96
N THR A 1125 24.90 19.91 38.81
CA THR A 1125 25.69 21.14 38.45
C THR A 1125 26.33 22.06 39.54
N PRO A 1126 27.36 22.90 39.21
CA PRO A 1126 28.47 22.79 38.23
C PRO A 1126 29.81 23.44 38.76
N ALA A 1127 30.74 23.82 37.84
CA ALA A 1127 31.77 24.90 37.98
C ALA A 1127 33.05 24.60 38.83
N THR A 1128 34.25 25.20 38.65
CA THR A 1128 34.75 26.26 37.71
C THR A 1128 36.31 26.29 37.62
N THR A 1129 36.85 26.96 36.59
CA THR A 1129 38.20 27.62 36.46
C THR A 1129 39.48 26.76 36.61
N ASP A 1130 40.49 26.75 35.71
CA ASP A 1130 41.18 27.78 34.88
C ASP A 1130 42.37 28.49 35.58
N THR A 1131 43.60 28.35 35.04
CA THR A 1131 44.49 29.49 34.65
C THR A 1131 45.82 29.06 33.98
N SER A 1132 45.91 29.34 32.67
CA SER A 1132 47.06 29.74 31.83
C SER A 1132 48.51 29.85 32.39
N THR A 1133 49.52 29.41 31.61
CA THR A 1133 50.54 30.33 31.01
C THR A 1133 51.50 29.67 29.99
N THR A 1134 51.83 30.39 28.90
CA THR A 1134 52.76 29.99 27.82
C THR A 1134 53.74 31.13 27.48
N PRO A 1135 55.02 30.86 27.14
CA PRO A 1135 55.68 31.46 25.96
C PRO A 1135 56.66 30.49 25.22
N THR A 1136 56.61 30.23 23.90
CA THR A 1136 57.09 31.01 22.71
C THR A 1136 58.63 31.31 22.68
N THR A 1137 59.43 31.19 21.60
CA THR A 1137 59.25 30.85 20.14
C THR A 1137 60.63 30.76 19.40
N GLY A 1138 60.69 30.17 18.20
CA GLY A 1138 61.74 30.37 17.15
C GLY A 1138 62.49 29.07 16.72
N GLU A 1139 62.53 28.60 15.46
CA GLU A 1139 62.91 29.19 14.13
C GLU A 1139 64.46 29.16 13.85
N VAL A 1140 65.00 28.93 12.63
CA VAL A 1140 64.43 28.97 11.26
C VAL A 1140 65.23 28.17 10.18
N LEU A 1141 64.52 27.69 9.13
CA LEU A 1141 64.89 27.33 7.72
C LEU A 1141 66.12 26.47 7.31
N GLY A 1142 65.88 25.66 6.27
CA GLY A 1142 66.89 25.04 5.37
C GLY A 1142 66.27 24.55 4.04
N THR A 1143 66.10 25.46 3.07
CA THR A 1143 65.29 25.29 1.83
C THR A 1143 65.81 24.25 0.82
N LYS A 1144 64.90 23.51 0.16
CA LYS A 1144 65.20 22.57 -0.94
C LYS A 1144 65.06 23.29 -2.28
N VAL A 1145 66.16 23.43 -3.03
CA VAL A 1145 66.14 24.13 -4.34
C VAL A 1145 65.86 23.15 -5.48
N ILE A 1146 64.84 23.48 -6.26
CA ILE A 1146 64.35 22.69 -7.38
C ILE A 1146 65.10 23.06 -8.68
N ALA A 1147 65.40 22.06 -9.51
CA ALA A 1147 66.13 22.25 -10.75
C ALA A 1147 65.23 22.78 -11.89
N ASP A 1148 65.77 23.67 -12.72
CA ASP A 1148 65.04 24.25 -13.85
C ASP A 1148 64.80 23.18 -14.94
N GLY A 1149 63.55 23.06 -15.40
CA GLY A 1149 63.10 21.97 -16.27
C GLY A 1149 62.80 20.66 -15.55
N ALA A 1150 62.91 20.59 -14.22
CA ALA A 1150 62.35 19.47 -13.47
C ALA A 1150 60.82 19.49 -13.57
N LEU A 1151 60.25 18.31 -13.87
CA LEU A 1151 58.92 17.97 -13.43
C LEU A 1151 58.96 17.75 -11.92
N VAL A 1152 59.02 18.86 -11.19
CA VAL A 1152 58.38 18.89 -9.89
C VAL A 1152 56.92 19.26 -10.14
N ARG A 1153 56.31 19.80 -9.11
CA ARG A 1153 55.07 19.38 -8.50
C ARG A 1153 55.15 20.37 -7.23
N ASP A 1154 54.15 21.18 -6.78
CA ASP A 1154 53.96 21.62 -5.34
C ASP A 1154 52.61 21.18 -4.74
N ASP A 1155 52.48 20.81 -3.45
CA ASP A 1155 51.66 19.71 -2.88
C ASP A 1155 50.30 19.25 -3.48
N SER A 1156 49.67 19.99 -4.38
CA SER A 1156 48.27 19.87 -4.80
C SER A 1156 47.95 18.86 -5.94
N LYS A 1157 48.61 17.72 -5.94
CA LYS A 1157 48.58 16.54 -6.84
C LYS A 1157 48.75 16.62 -8.35
N TYR A 1158 48.65 17.73 -9.08
CA TYR A 1158 49.10 17.70 -10.49
C TYR A 1158 50.70 17.42 -10.79
N ILE A 1159 51.49 17.98 -11.75
CA ILE A 1159 52.99 18.13 -11.95
C ILE A 1159 53.50 19.51 -12.54
N TYR A 1160 54.15 20.42 -11.76
CA TYR A 1160 54.65 21.73 -12.29
C TYR A 1160 55.99 21.60 -13.03
N VAL A 1161 56.05 22.00 -14.30
CA VAL A 1161 57.36 22.27 -14.95
C VAL A 1161 57.90 23.63 -14.51
N ILE A 1162 58.85 23.62 -13.56
CA ILE A 1162 59.50 24.85 -13.10
C ILE A 1162 60.46 25.35 -14.18
N LYS A 1163 60.20 26.56 -14.68
CA LYS A 1163 61.00 27.23 -15.71
C LYS A 1163 61.26 28.68 -15.34
N GLY A 1164 62.52 29.10 -15.31
CA GLY A 1164 62.93 30.48 -15.06
C GLY A 1164 62.41 31.04 -13.74
N ASN A 1165 62.29 30.20 -12.70
CA ASN A 1165 61.73 30.56 -11.41
C ASN A 1165 60.29 31.09 -11.49
N THR A 1166 59.46 30.53 -12.38
CA THR A 1166 58.00 30.70 -12.43
C THR A 1166 57.32 29.32 -12.46
N LYS A 1167 56.29 29.12 -11.61
CA LYS A 1167 55.47 27.90 -11.61
C LYS A 1167 54.43 27.97 -12.73
N TYR A 1168 54.77 27.37 -13.86
CA TYR A 1168 53.89 27.32 -15.02
C TYR A 1168 52.96 26.13 -14.87
N HIS A 1169 51.70 26.46 -14.57
CA HIS A 1169 50.57 25.55 -14.70
C HIS A 1169 50.51 25.10 -16.16
N ILE A 1170 51.05 23.90 -16.41
CA ILE A 1170 50.58 23.02 -17.50
C ILE A 1170 49.06 23.00 -17.38
N ALA A 1171 48.32 23.02 -18.49
CA ALA A 1171 46.87 23.22 -18.42
C ALA A 1171 46.05 22.03 -18.93
N ASN A 1172 46.71 20.94 -19.35
CA ASN A 1172 46.13 19.80 -20.05
C ASN A 1172 47.20 18.74 -20.40
N LEU A 1173 46.74 17.54 -20.72
CA LEU A 1173 47.53 16.37 -21.12
C LEU A 1173 48.43 16.55 -22.38
N ALA A 1174 48.28 17.63 -23.16
CA ALA A 1174 49.00 17.80 -24.43
C ALA A 1174 50.30 18.62 -24.32
N GLU A 1175 50.38 19.62 -23.46
CA GLU A 1175 51.64 20.34 -23.15
C GLU A 1175 52.62 19.44 -22.39
N LEU A 1176 52.06 18.67 -21.47
CA LEU A 1176 52.70 17.67 -20.64
C LEU A 1176 53.48 16.59 -21.40
N ALA A 1177 52.92 16.12 -22.53
CA ALA A 1177 53.50 15.04 -23.33
C ALA A 1177 54.90 15.37 -23.91
N GLU A 1178 55.32 16.64 -23.88
CA GLU A 1178 56.68 17.08 -24.26
C GLU A 1178 57.79 16.55 -23.32
N TYR A 1179 57.48 16.22 -22.06
CA TYR A 1179 58.47 15.92 -21.01
C TYR A 1179 58.66 14.41 -20.74
N LYS A 1180 58.13 13.58 -21.64
CA LYS A 1180 58.00 12.12 -21.51
C LYS A 1180 59.34 11.41 -21.24
N GLY A 1181 59.48 10.86 -20.04
CA GLY A 1181 60.66 10.10 -19.59
C GLY A 1181 61.53 10.81 -18.54
N LEU A 1182 61.15 12.02 -18.10
CA LEU A 1182 61.69 12.62 -16.87
C LEU A 1182 60.92 12.11 -15.65
N THR A 1183 61.64 11.77 -14.58
CA THR A 1183 61.04 11.36 -13.30
C THR A 1183 60.44 12.57 -12.59
N ILE A 1184 59.30 12.34 -11.97
CA ILE A 1184 58.43 13.36 -11.39
C ILE A 1184 58.60 13.32 -9.86
N THR A 1185 58.93 14.45 -9.23
CA THR A 1185 59.52 14.46 -7.87
C THR A 1185 58.70 15.23 -6.83
N ASP A 1186 58.65 14.67 -5.61
CA ASP A 1186 57.88 15.23 -4.49
C ASP A 1186 58.69 16.12 -3.48
N VAL A 1187 58.05 17.22 -3.07
CA VAL A 1187 58.56 18.50 -2.51
C VAL A 1187 57.40 19.35 -1.96
N ASP A 1188 57.52 19.82 -0.72
CA ASP A 1188 56.46 20.48 0.05
C ASP A 1188 55.92 21.78 -0.61
N ASP A 1189 54.63 22.12 -0.42
CA ASP A 1189 54.01 23.40 -0.83
C ASP A 1189 54.83 24.60 -0.35
N ALA A 1190 55.48 24.47 0.82
CA ALA A 1190 56.36 25.48 1.39
C ALA A 1190 57.64 25.76 0.58
N ASP A 1191 58.19 24.78 -0.16
CA ASP A 1191 59.35 24.99 -1.05
C ASP A 1191 58.96 25.76 -2.33
N LEU A 1192 57.65 25.97 -2.59
CA LEU A 1192 57.11 26.45 -3.87
C LEU A 1192 56.06 27.58 -3.75
N LEU A 1193 56.11 28.34 -2.66
CA LEU A 1193 55.27 29.53 -2.41
C LEU A 1193 55.63 30.82 -3.19
N ALA A 1194 56.48 30.77 -4.23
CA ALA A 1194 57.08 31.98 -4.84
C ALA A 1194 56.33 32.67 -6.05
N TYR A 1195 54.96 32.69 -6.18
CA TYR A 1195 54.19 32.92 -7.47
C TYR A 1195 52.70 33.52 -7.41
N THR A 1196 51.98 33.89 -8.53
CA THR A 1196 50.65 34.68 -8.55
C THR A 1196 49.68 34.63 -9.83
N THR A 1197 48.35 34.99 -9.77
CA THR A 1197 47.29 34.97 -10.88
C THR A 1197 46.12 36.07 -10.85
N THR A 1198 45.25 36.31 -11.91
CA THR A 1198 43.99 37.21 -11.97
C THR A 1198 43.02 37.13 -13.25
N THR A 1199 41.67 37.47 -13.22
CA THR A 1199 40.71 37.73 -14.41
C THR A 1199 39.36 38.55 -14.16
N ASN A 1200 38.55 39.05 -15.18
CA ASN A 1200 37.12 39.60 -15.06
C ASN A 1200 36.22 39.93 -16.37
N LYS A 1201 34.94 40.47 -16.29
CA LYS A 1201 33.92 40.64 -17.45
C LYS A 1201 32.66 41.64 -17.31
N VAL A 1202 31.88 42.01 -18.39
CA VAL A 1202 30.71 43.03 -18.48
C VAL A 1202 29.59 42.78 -19.60
N TYR A 1203 28.38 43.43 -19.60
CA TYR A 1203 27.21 43.33 -20.58
C TYR A 1203 26.91 44.56 -21.53
N ALA A 1204 25.98 44.41 -22.51
CA ALA A 1204 25.75 45.31 -23.68
C ALA A 1204 24.29 45.83 -23.95
N ASN A 1205 24.12 46.65 -25.01
CA ASN A 1205 22.93 47.45 -25.33
C ASN A 1205 21.82 46.70 -26.12
N SER A 1206 20.57 47.19 -26.07
CA SER A 1206 19.35 46.60 -26.67
C SER A 1206 18.91 45.22 -26.13
N MET A 1207 19.64 44.64 -25.19
CA MET A 1207 19.25 43.39 -24.51
C MET A 1207 18.07 43.63 -23.56
N LEU A 1208 17.16 42.65 -23.46
CA LEU A 1208 16.13 42.65 -22.42
C LEU A 1208 16.69 42.01 -21.15
N ILE A 1209 16.47 42.65 -20.01
CA ILE A 1209 16.82 42.13 -18.70
C ILE A 1209 15.62 42.19 -17.75
N ARG A 1210 15.49 41.21 -16.87
CA ARG A 1210 14.41 41.14 -15.87
C ARG A 1210 15.01 41.09 -14.47
N SER A 1211 14.47 41.91 -13.55
CA SER A 1211 14.80 41.79 -12.13
C SER A 1211 14.27 40.46 -11.60
N LYS A 1212 15.11 39.76 -10.83
CA LYS A 1212 14.69 38.54 -10.11
C LYS A 1212 13.72 38.84 -8.95
N THR A 1213 13.56 40.11 -8.57
CA THR A 1213 12.95 40.50 -7.29
C THR A 1213 11.56 41.12 -7.45
N ASP A 1214 11.37 41.97 -8.46
CA ASP A 1214 10.05 42.57 -8.76
C ASP A 1214 9.45 42.12 -10.10
N MET A 1215 10.14 41.19 -10.79
CA MET A 1215 9.80 40.58 -12.09
C MET A 1215 9.57 41.57 -13.25
N LYS A 1216 9.90 42.85 -13.08
CA LYS A 1216 9.77 43.87 -14.14
C LYS A 1216 10.78 43.62 -15.27
N ILE A 1217 10.30 43.73 -16.49
CA ILE A 1217 11.10 43.57 -17.72
C ILE A 1217 11.57 44.95 -18.18
N TYR A 1218 12.88 45.08 -18.34
CA TYR A 1218 13.55 46.27 -18.84
C TYR A 1218 14.24 45.96 -20.16
N VAL A 1219 14.32 46.95 -21.06
CA VAL A 1219 15.29 46.95 -22.16
C VAL A 1219 16.46 47.85 -21.78
N ILE A 1220 17.69 47.42 -22.03
CA ILE A 1220 18.85 48.32 -21.98
C ILE A 1220 18.83 49.20 -23.23
N LYS A 1221 18.81 50.52 -23.05
CA LYS A 1221 19.00 51.52 -24.11
C LYS A 1221 20.03 52.55 -23.67
N GLU A 1222 21.07 52.72 -24.47
CA GLU A 1222 22.16 53.68 -24.25
C GLU A 1222 22.87 53.48 -22.90
N GLY A 1223 23.00 52.21 -22.49
CA GLY A 1223 23.57 51.84 -21.19
C GLY A 1223 22.66 52.16 -20.00
N LYS A 1224 21.34 52.27 -20.20
CA LYS A 1224 20.35 52.52 -19.14
C LYS A 1224 19.12 51.62 -19.27
N LYS A 1225 18.48 51.26 -18.16
CA LYS A 1225 17.28 50.41 -18.14
C LYS A 1225 15.98 51.20 -18.39
N LYS A 1226 15.13 50.71 -19.29
CA LYS A 1226 13.77 51.25 -19.55
C LYS A 1226 12.71 50.15 -19.42
N HIS A 1227 11.77 50.33 -18.50
CA HIS A 1227 10.68 49.38 -18.21
C HIS A 1227 9.71 49.21 -19.40
N VAL A 1228 9.16 48.00 -19.56
CA VAL A 1228 8.10 47.65 -20.52
C VAL A 1228 6.78 47.49 -19.76
N LEU A 1229 5.76 48.27 -20.11
CA LEU A 1229 4.63 48.55 -19.21
C LEU A 1229 3.50 47.51 -19.24
N ASN A 1230 3.31 46.79 -20.35
CA ASN A 1230 2.26 45.78 -20.48
C ASN A 1230 2.58 44.77 -21.60
N LEU A 1231 1.76 43.71 -21.67
CA LEU A 1231 1.89 42.63 -22.65
C LEU A 1231 1.78 43.12 -24.11
N GLU A 1232 1.02 44.19 -24.38
CA GLU A 1232 0.87 44.73 -25.73
C GLU A 1232 2.13 45.50 -26.17
N GLU A 1233 2.76 46.30 -25.29
CA GLU A 1233 4.07 46.93 -25.57
C GLU A 1233 5.14 45.85 -25.84
N LEU A 1234 5.15 44.78 -25.04
CA LEU A 1234 6.08 43.67 -25.20
C LEU A 1234 5.87 42.95 -26.54
N ARG A 1235 4.63 42.53 -26.85
CA ARG A 1235 4.29 41.78 -28.07
C ARG A 1235 4.41 42.62 -29.35
N LYS A 1236 4.34 43.95 -29.26
CA LYS A 1236 4.44 44.87 -30.41
C LYS A 1236 5.87 45.26 -30.75
N ASN A 1237 6.75 45.41 -29.76
CA ASN A 1237 8.08 46.02 -29.95
C ASN A 1237 9.27 45.09 -29.71
N TYR A 1238 9.07 43.96 -29.01
CA TYR A 1238 10.16 43.13 -28.47
C TYR A 1238 9.94 41.62 -28.70
N LEU A 1239 9.01 41.24 -29.58
CA LEU A 1239 8.64 39.86 -29.88
C LEU A 1239 9.85 39.04 -30.37
N GLY A 1240 10.15 37.93 -29.69
CA GLY A 1240 11.23 37.01 -30.05
C GLY A 1240 12.62 37.36 -29.49
N LEU A 1241 12.77 38.43 -28.69
CA LEU A 1241 14.04 38.74 -28.02
C LEU A 1241 14.19 38.01 -26.67
N PRO A 1242 15.36 37.43 -26.35
CA PRO A 1242 15.60 36.76 -25.08
C PRO A 1242 15.68 37.75 -23.92
N ILE A 1243 15.11 37.36 -22.77
CA ILE A 1243 15.05 38.15 -21.54
C ILE A 1243 15.99 37.53 -20.50
N TYR A 1244 17.08 38.21 -20.18
CA TYR A 1244 18.11 37.70 -19.28
C TYR A 1244 17.79 38.05 -17.81
N ASN A 1245 17.69 37.04 -16.94
CA ASN A 1245 17.49 37.24 -15.50
C ASN A 1245 18.84 37.56 -14.85
N VAL A 1246 19.07 38.81 -14.42
CA VAL A 1246 20.32 39.27 -13.80
C VAL A 1246 20.07 39.76 -12.37
N SER A 1247 21.12 39.83 -11.54
CA SER A 1247 20.98 40.28 -10.15
C SER A 1247 20.63 41.78 -10.10
N ASP A 1248 19.96 42.23 -9.05
CA ASP A 1248 19.67 43.66 -8.88
C ASP A 1248 20.96 44.50 -8.75
N LEU A 1249 22.07 43.87 -8.34
CA LEU A 1249 23.40 44.48 -8.30
C LEU A 1249 23.97 44.72 -9.72
N THR A 1250 23.73 43.80 -10.67
CA THR A 1250 24.01 44.01 -12.10
C THR A 1250 23.01 45.01 -12.72
N ILE A 1251 21.73 44.96 -12.35
CA ILE A 1251 20.70 45.92 -12.81
C ILE A 1251 20.97 47.32 -12.27
N GLY A 1252 21.67 47.46 -11.14
CA GLY A 1252 22.14 48.72 -10.58
C GLY A 1252 23.24 49.41 -11.39
N GLN A 1253 23.84 48.72 -12.36
CA GLN A 1253 24.86 49.26 -13.28
C GLN A 1253 24.24 49.97 -14.50
N TYR A 1254 22.90 49.97 -14.61
CA TYR A 1254 22.10 50.50 -15.73
C TYR A 1254 20.87 51.28 -15.25
#